data_AF-A0AAW0Z1C9-F1
#
_entry.id   AF-A0AAW0Z1C9-F1
#
_cell.length_a   1.000
_cell.length_b   1.000
_cell.length_c   1.000
_cell.angle_alpha   90.00
_cell.angle_beta   90.00
_cell.angle_gamma   90.00
#
_symmetry.space_group_name_H-M   'P 1'
#
loop_
_entity.id
_entity.type
_entity.pdbx_description
1 polymer ?
#
loop_
_entity_poly.entity_id
_entity_poly.type
_entity_poly.pdbx_seq_one_letter_code
_entity_poly.pdbx_strand_id
1 'polypeptide(L)'
;MDNIAHILARVFLDPQQTDASLKFLVTLIQKMTSGNPKAQPIISAGSLMTACIVDFVVILVVELGDEEKAVRESAKAALGKAQLQQDKNGSDLGAFLKPLMLGVISQLNDMLHDVLGKKTVALKRKIIRSLGALIRLIMASLQSTLSISELRQETLHTWALFISTLRYADVGPFVGRTTGALVANWRMFNPSERGIAVKIIDEIAGNVKHLSQFVEEVVGMDDIPELRSAADRLTFHRKNWPLRIHIGKVLDRVDSKNIAIATASLNELKLLIDKHKSELYMLVQGDSYDPIAARVMSSLLSTATRDGDCQELRDLSYECMGMLGALDPDRLGLRTESGIITLTSNFTDQEESLDFALHLVRDLLVDAFRATNDTKHQTHLAYAIQELLKFCGFTPKILQGNKSSPKAILTRWQSLPKDQLETLTPLLESRFSITDATIRTFPHPIYSNSPTYREWLQRWAMDLVGKIMSMPGQDRPVRDSKTIFGVFRGILRNQDVAVAHHILPHMVLNVLLSGDSIYRDEICAEINAVLQDQVNPTGPADKRNLSAQVIFDLMDHLSKWLRLNRVARSDRTDITRIVEGVLSSIETELMANAALQSKAYARSLRSFEQRIVQLRREKRENTELQTYFERLHQIYSELDEPDGMEGVSAFVISPSLEHQIREHESTGRWTSAQSCWEVRLQQSPDEVALHVGLLKCLRNLGHYAPFAAEAAWIIGDWDTVEQIGGEGPPVGQALLALHRKRDLGPILRQVRRDLGAGITGKQYGRAYEPLLQLHLVQEVAMIHETKHSMEITPRTGNRNVIVQQHVRDLTKSLDARFLCTSPAFRVREAILSVRRTAYGLVNTPLLNPEIGDAWILSSKIARKSGYEQTAYSATLQAKEAEAPFAFVQQAKLLRAHGSVFKALTDLENTLSPLLKSASAPSVPKHGSVIDLTADDDFGRDRNLAKVSEFVRLR
;
A
#
# COMPACT_ATOMS: atom_id res chain seq x y z
N MET A 1 -50.18 -12.05 -0.46
CA MET A 1 -49.46 -11.81 -1.73
C MET A 1 -47.96 -12.03 -1.56
N ASP A 2 -47.41 -11.76 -0.37
CA ASP A 2 -45.95 -11.76 -0.11
C ASP A 2 -45.23 -13.12 -0.30
N ASN A 3 -45.93 -14.25 -0.24
CA ASN A 3 -45.35 -15.61 -0.43
C ASN A 3 -45.68 -16.26 -1.79
N ILE A 4 -46.15 -15.49 -2.78
CA ILE A 4 -46.60 -16.04 -4.07
C ILE A 4 -45.47 -16.79 -4.80
N ALA A 5 -44.22 -16.31 -4.72
CA ALA A 5 -43.06 -16.98 -5.32
C ALA A 5 -42.86 -18.41 -4.80
N HIS A 6 -42.96 -18.62 -3.48
CA HIS A 6 -42.82 -19.94 -2.86
C HIS A 6 -43.95 -20.90 -3.22
N ILE A 7 -45.18 -20.40 -3.30
CA ILE A 7 -46.35 -21.22 -3.66
C ILE A 7 -46.25 -21.64 -5.13
N LEU A 8 -45.89 -20.71 -6.02
CA LEU A 8 -45.67 -21.02 -7.43
C LEU A 8 -44.54 -22.04 -7.61
N ALA A 9 -43.41 -21.88 -6.94
CA ALA A 9 -42.29 -22.82 -7.05
C ALA A 9 -42.70 -24.25 -6.67
N ARG A 10 -43.45 -24.42 -5.57
CA ARG A 10 -43.97 -25.72 -5.14
C ARG A 10 -44.91 -26.38 -6.15
N VAL A 11 -45.74 -25.57 -6.82
CA VAL A 11 -46.66 -26.03 -7.88
C VAL A 11 -45.90 -26.50 -9.13
N PHE A 12 -44.82 -25.81 -9.49
CA PHE A 12 -44.01 -26.15 -10.65
C PHE A 12 -43.07 -27.35 -10.41
N LEU A 13 -42.63 -27.58 -9.18
CA LEU A 13 -41.78 -28.72 -8.80
C LEU A 13 -42.53 -30.06 -8.78
N ASP A 14 -43.87 -30.06 -8.76
CA ASP A 14 -44.68 -31.27 -8.96
C ASP A 14 -44.95 -31.49 -10.47
N PRO A 15 -44.28 -32.45 -11.12
CA PRO A 15 -44.38 -32.65 -12.55
C PRO A 15 -45.76 -33.15 -13.00
N GLN A 16 -46.56 -33.77 -12.12
CA GLN A 16 -47.83 -34.41 -12.47
C GLN A 16 -49.05 -33.49 -12.36
N GLN A 17 -49.01 -32.46 -11.50
CA GLN A 17 -50.18 -31.61 -11.20
C GLN A 17 -50.02 -30.12 -11.57
N THR A 18 -48.92 -29.73 -12.24
CA THR A 18 -48.58 -28.33 -12.51
C THR A 18 -49.75 -27.51 -13.10
N ASP A 19 -50.39 -28.01 -14.17
CA ASP A 19 -51.43 -27.25 -14.89
C ASP A 19 -52.76 -27.17 -14.15
N ALA A 20 -53.13 -28.21 -13.39
CA ALA A 20 -54.35 -28.24 -12.59
C ALA A 20 -54.22 -27.30 -11.38
N SER A 21 -53.07 -27.33 -10.72
CA SER A 21 -52.74 -26.49 -9.57
C SER A 21 -52.58 -25.01 -9.95
N LEU A 22 -52.02 -24.71 -11.13
CA LEU A 22 -51.96 -23.33 -11.65
C LEU A 22 -53.34 -22.76 -11.94
N LYS A 23 -54.22 -23.55 -12.59
CA LYS A 23 -55.62 -23.14 -12.84
C LYS A 23 -56.38 -22.89 -11.53
N PHE A 24 -56.19 -23.76 -10.54
CA PHE A 24 -56.77 -23.59 -9.21
C PHE A 24 -56.28 -22.30 -8.53
N LEU A 25 -54.97 -22.05 -8.54
CA LEU A 25 -54.36 -20.88 -7.89
C LEU A 25 -54.81 -19.56 -8.53
N VAL A 26 -54.84 -19.49 -9.87
CA VAL A 26 -55.34 -18.31 -10.60
C VAL A 26 -56.82 -18.05 -10.28
N THR A 27 -57.65 -19.10 -10.27
CA THR A 27 -59.08 -19.00 -9.95
C THR A 27 -59.30 -18.55 -8.50
N LEU A 28 -58.49 -19.03 -7.56
CA LEU A 28 -58.56 -18.66 -6.15
C LEU A 28 -58.18 -17.20 -5.92
N ILE A 29 -57.10 -16.73 -6.55
CA ILE A 29 -56.65 -15.33 -6.42
C ILE A 29 -57.68 -14.38 -7.05
N GLN A 30 -58.22 -14.72 -8.23
CA GLN A 30 -59.28 -13.93 -8.87
C GLN A 30 -60.53 -13.82 -7.99
N LYS A 31 -60.94 -14.91 -7.31
CA LYS A 31 -62.05 -14.88 -6.33
C LYS A 31 -61.74 -14.04 -5.09
N MET A 32 -60.49 -13.95 -4.67
CA MET A 32 -60.07 -13.12 -3.52
C MET A 32 -59.93 -11.63 -3.87
N THR A 33 -59.67 -11.28 -5.14
CA THR A 33 -59.47 -9.89 -5.59
C THR A 33 -60.73 -9.23 -6.16
N SER A 34 -61.80 -9.98 -6.41
CA SER A 34 -63.06 -9.47 -6.99
C SER A 34 -63.79 -8.40 -6.16
N GLY A 35 -63.37 -8.18 -4.90
CA GLY A 35 -63.90 -7.13 -4.02
C GLY A 35 -63.06 -5.84 -3.92
N ASN A 36 -61.92 -5.74 -4.63
CA ASN A 36 -61.00 -4.60 -4.50
C ASN A 36 -60.98 -3.73 -5.77
N PRO A 37 -61.44 -2.46 -5.72
CA PRO A 37 -61.57 -1.60 -6.90
C PRO A 37 -60.23 -1.12 -7.51
N LYS A 38 -59.09 -1.43 -6.88
CA LYS A 38 -57.73 -1.14 -7.41
C LYS A 38 -57.05 -2.34 -8.09
N ALA A 39 -57.71 -3.51 -8.16
CA ALA A 39 -57.10 -4.71 -8.75
C ALA A 39 -57.15 -4.69 -10.29
N GLN A 40 -56.06 -5.14 -10.94
CA GLN A 40 -55.99 -5.24 -12.40
C GLN A 40 -57.01 -6.28 -12.94
N PRO A 41 -57.65 -6.03 -14.09
CA PRO A 41 -58.82 -6.81 -14.54
C PRO A 41 -58.53 -8.23 -15.03
N ILE A 42 -57.26 -8.63 -15.22
CA ILE A 42 -56.91 -9.98 -15.71
C ILE A 42 -55.63 -10.46 -15.00
N ILE A 43 -55.79 -11.17 -13.88
CA ILE A 43 -54.69 -11.90 -13.23
C ILE A 43 -54.52 -13.23 -13.95
N SER A 44 -53.48 -13.36 -14.79
CA SER A 44 -53.07 -14.61 -15.45
C SER A 44 -51.85 -15.23 -14.74
N ALA A 45 -51.62 -16.53 -14.94
CA ALA A 45 -50.41 -17.20 -14.44
C ALA A 45 -49.12 -16.47 -14.89
N GLY A 46 -49.09 -15.99 -16.14
CA GLY A 46 -47.98 -15.18 -16.66
C GLY A 46 -47.81 -13.85 -15.93
N SER A 47 -48.89 -13.13 -15.60
CA SER A 47 -48.82 -11.86 -14.85
C SER A 47 -48.31 -12.03 -13.40
N LEU A 48 -48.71 -13.12 -12.74
CA LEU A 48 -48.23 -13.48 -11.40
C LEU A 48 -46.76 -13.88 -11.43
N MET A 49 -46.35 -14.63 -12.46
CA MET A 49 -44.95 -14.97 -12.67
C MET A 49 -44.11 -13.71 -12.93
N THR A 50 -44.53 -12.80 -13.82
CA THR A 50 -43.78 -11.57 -14.12
C THR A 50 -43.58 -10.68 -12.89
N ALA A 51 -44.54 -10.64 -11.98
CA ALA A 51 -44.44 -9.85 -10.75
C ALA A 51 -43.38 -10.37 -9.76
N CYS A 52 -43.08 -11.68 -9.78
CA CYS A 52 -42.17 -12.33 -8.82
C CYS A 52 -41.10 -13.20 -9.50
N ILE A 53 -40.76 -12.90 -10.76
CA ILE A 53 -40.05 -13.86 -11.62
C ILE A 53 -38.66 -14.22 -11.10
N VAL A 54 -37.95 -13.27 -10.51
CA VAL A 54 -36.60 -13.49 -9.98
C VAL A 54 -36.66 -14.43 -8.78
N ASP A 55 -37.47 -14.11 -7.76
CA ASP A 55 -37.64 -14.93 -6.56
C ASP A 55 -38.12 -16.35 -6.89
N PHE A 56 -39.06 -16.45 -7.83
CA PHE A 56 -39.61 -17.73 -8.30
C PHE A 56 -38.55 -18.59 -8.99
N VAL A 57 -37.78 -18.02 -9.92
CA VAL A 57 -36.72 -18.74 -10.65
C VAL A 57 -35.59 -19.15 -9.70
N VAL A 58 -35.23 -18.31 -8.71
CA VAL A 58 -34.22 -18.66 -7.70
C VAL A 58 -34.60 -19.92 -6.94
N ILE A 59 -35.86 -20.06 -6.51
CA ILE A 59 -36.29 -21.25 -5.77
C ILE A 59 -36.18 -22.50 -6.65
N LEU A 60 -36.58 -22.43 -7.92
CA LEU A 60 -36.45 -23.56 -8.85
C LEU A 60 -34.99 -23.91 -9.15
N VAL A 61 -34.14 -22.90 -9.26
CA VAL A 61 -32.71 -23.08 -9.49
C VAL A 61 -32.05 -23.79 -8.32
N VAL A 62 -32.35 -23.41 -7.07
CA VAL A 62 -31.77 -24.06 -5.87
C VAL A 62 -32.03 -25.57 -5.89
N GLU A 63 -33.20 -26.00 -6.37
CA GLU A 63 -33.57 -27.41 -6.49
C GLU A 63 -32.75 -28.20 -7.53
N LEU A 64 -32.10 -27.52 -8.49
CA LEU A 64 -31.14 -28.18 -9.41
C LEU A 64 -29.88 -28.70 -8.70
N GLY A 65 -29.59 -28.18 -7.50
CA GLY A 65 -28.42 -28.57 -6.71
C GLY A 65 -28.68 -29.70 -5.70
N ASP A 66 -29.87 -30.31 -5.70
CA ASP A 66 -30.22 -31.38 -4.76
C ASP A 66 -29.38 -32.66 -5.02
N GLU A 67 -29.20 -33.49 -4.00
CA GLU A 67 -28.49 -34.79 -4.10
C GLU A 67 -29.34 -35.80 -4.87
N GLU A 68 -30.67 -35.72 -4.72
CA GLU A 68 -31.60 -36.62 -5.38
C GLU A 68 -31.76 -36.29 -6.88
N LYS A 69 -31.48 -37.29 -7.73
CA LYS A 69 -31.60 -37.15 -9.19
C LYS A 69 -33.03 -36.82 -9.63
N ALA A 70 -34.05 -37.34 -8.94
CA ALA A 70 -35.46 -37.12 -9.26
C ALA A 70 -35.89 -35.65 -9.06
N VAL A 71 -35.40 -35.00 -8.00
CA VAL A 71 -35.67 -33.58 -7.71
C VAL A 71 -35.01 -32.68 -8.75
N ARG A 72 -33.76 -32.99 -9.16
CA ARG A 72 -33.06 -32.23 -10.21
C ARG A 72 -33.77 -32.28 -11.56
N GLU A 73 -34.25 -33.45 -11.97
CA GLU A 73 -35.01 -33.58 -13.23
C GLU A 73 -36.37 -32.87 -13.15
N SER A 74 -37.01 -32.90 -11.98
CA SER A 74 -38.27 -32.17 -11.73
C SER A 74 -38.07 -30.66 -11.79
N ALA A 75 -36.98 -30.13 -11.21
CA ALA A 75 -36.60 -28.73 -11.30
C ALA A 75 -36.26 -28.29 -12.73
N LYS A 76 -35.58 -29.14 -13.51
CA LYS A 76 -35.31 -28.90 -14.93
C LYS A 76 -36.59 -28.85 -15.76
N ALA A 77 -37.52 -29.78 -15.53
CA ALA A 77 -38.83 -29.80 -16.15
C ALA A 77 -39.67 -28.57 -15.75
N ALA A 78 -39.60 -28.16 -14.49
CA ALA A 78 -40.26 -26.96 -13.95
C ALA A 78 -39.80 -25.68 -14.67
N LEU A 79 -38.48 -25.52 -14.86
CA LEU A 79 -37.90 -24.39 -15.60
C LEU A 79 -38.33 -24.38 -17.08
N GLY A 80 -38.38 -25.54 -17.73
CA GLY A 80 -38.90 -25.66 -19.09
C GLY A 80 -40.38 -25.30 -19.19
N LYS A 81 -41.22 -25.71 -18.22
CA LYS A 81 -42.63 -25.32 -18.17
C LYS A 81 -42.81 -23.82 -17.88
N ALA A 82 -41.97 -23.24 -17.02
CA ALA A 82 -41.99 -21.81 -16.71
C ALA A 82 -41.66 -20.96 -17.95
N GLN A 83 -40.69 -21.40 -18.75
CA GLN A 83 -40.35 -20.79 -20.03
C GLN A 83 -41.56 -20.79 -20.99
N LEU A 84 -42.22 -21.95 -21.18
CA LEU A 84 -43.36 -22.10 -22.07
C LEU A 84 -44.56 -21.20 -21.71
N GLN A 85 -44.70 -20.85 -20.42
CA GLN A 85 -45.75 -19.95 -19.94
C GLN A 85 -45.45 -18.46 -20.18
N GLN A 86 -44.18 -18.07 -20.27
CA GLN A 86 -43.77 -16.68 -20.51
C GLN A 86 -43.53 -16.37 -21.99
N ASP A 87 -42.94 -17.31 -22.75
CA ASP A 87 -42.55 -17.10 -24.13
C ASP A 87 -43.02 -18.26 -25.01
N LYS A 88 -44.15 -18.07 -25.69
CA LYS A 88 -44.77 -19.08 -26.57
C LYS A 88 -44.00 -19.31 -27.88
N ASN A 89 -42.98 -18.50 -28.18
CA ASN A 89 -42.27 -18.47 -29.46
C ASN A 89 -41.00 -19.34 -29.51
N GLY A 90 -40.81 -20.29 -28.58
CA GLY A 90 -39.78 -21.32 -28.71
C GLY A 90 -38.33 -20.82 -28.62
N SER A 91 -38.08 -19.78 -27.81
CA SER A 91 -36.71 -19.40 -27.44
C SER A 91 -36.01 -20.51 -26.64
N ASP A 92 -34.69 -20.65 -26.72
CA ASP A 92 -33.95 -21.61 -25.91
C ASP A 92 -34.06 -21.25 -24.41
N LEU A 93 -34.05 -22.25 -23.52
CA LEU A 93 -34.07 -22.05 -22.06
C LEU A 93 -32.94 -21.08 -21.63
N GLY A 94 -31.80 -21.13 -22.33
CA GLY A 94 -30.70 -20.19 -22.14
C GLY A 94 -31.05 -18.73 -22.46
N ALA A 95 -31.88 -18.47 -23.47
CA ALA A 95 -32.33 -17.12 -23.82
C ALA A 95 -33.35 -16.57 -22.82
N PHE A 96 -34.21 -17.42 -22.26
CA PHE A 96 -35.14 -17.08 -21.20
C PHE A 96 -34.44 -16.75 -19.87
N LEU A 97 -33.43 -17.54 -19.49
CA LEU A 97 -32.72 -17.34 -18.23
C LEU A 97 -31.76 -16.15 -18.28
N LYS A 98 -31.10 -15.89 -19.41
CA LYS A 98 -30.05 -14.85 -19.55
C LYS A 98 -30.41 -13.47 -18.92
N PRO A 99 -31.56 -12.83 -19.21
CA PRO A 99 -31.90 -11.53 -18.61
C PRO A 99 -32.21 -11.59 -17.10
N LEU A 100 -32.55 -12.77 -16.58
CA LEU A 100 -32.87 -13.00 -15.17
C LEU A 100 -31.65 -13.44 -14.35
N MET A 101 -30.61 -13.96 -15.02
CA MET A 101 -29.42 -14.55 -14.39
C MET A 101 -28.75 -13.62 -13.38
N LEU A 102 -28.64 -12.31 -13.66
CA LEU A 102 -27.99 -11.38 -12.73
C LEU A 102 -28.75 -11.28 -11.41
N GLY A 103 -30.08 -11.16 -11.48
CA GLY A 103 -30.95 -11.13 -10.29
C GLY A 103 -30.94 -12.45 -9.54
N VAL A 104 -30.96 -13.57 -10.27
CA VAL A 104 -30.89 -14.92 -9.69
C VAL A 104 -29.56 -15.13 -8.95
N ILE A 105 -28.42 -14.80 -9.58
CA ILE A 105 -27.10 -14.92 -8.95
C ILE A 105 -26.99 -13.99 -7.74
N SER A 106 -27.51 -12.76 -7.82
CA SER A 106 -27.50 -11.82 -6.68
C SER A 106 -28.20 -12.42 -5.47
N GLN A 107 -29.41 -12.96 -5.64
CA GLN A 107 -30.16 -13.56 -4.53
C GLN A 107 -29.52 -14.86 -4.01
N LEU A 108 -28.94 -15.69 -4.90
CA LEU A 108 -28.20 -16.88 -4.47
C LEU A 108 -26.96 -16.51 -3.65
N ASN A 109 -26.26 -15.42 -4.02
CA ASN A 109 -25.16 -14.88 -3.24
C ASN A 109 -25.64 -14.34 -1.89
N ASP A 110 -26.76 -13.61 -1.85
CA ASP A 110 -27.36 -13.13 -0.61
C ASP A 110 -27.72 -14.29 0.34
N MET A 111 -28.19 -15.42 -0.22
CA MET A 111 -28.47 -16.65 0.52
C MET A 111 -27.20 -17.37 1.01
N LEU A 112 -26.09 -17.31 0.26
CA LEU A 112 -24.80 -17.88 0.67
C LEU A 112 -24.15 -17.07 1.80
N HIS A 113 -24.25 -15.74 1.72
CA HIS A 113 -23.66 -14.77 2.65
C HIS A 113 -24.56 -14.44 3.86
N ASP A 114 -25.64 -15.19 4.08
CA ASP A 114 -26.58 -15.05 5.21
C ASP A 114 -27.24 -13.65 5.33
N VAL A 115 -27.28 -12.85 4.26
CA VAL A 115 -27.90 -11.52 4.25
C VAL A 115 -29.41 -11.62 4.52
N LEU A 116 -30.03 -12.72 4.06
CA LEU A 116 -31.44 -13.06 4.27
C LEU A 116 -31.66 -13.96 5.51
N GLY A 117 -30.74 -13.92 6.47
CA GLY A 117 -30.72 -14.72 7.70
C GLY A 117 -29.90 -16.01 7.60
N LYS A 118 -29.46 -16.54 8.75
CA LYS A 118 -28.61 -17.74 8.84
C LYS A 118 -29.28 -18.94 8.15
N LYS A 119 -28.67 -19.44 7.08
CA LYS A 119 -29.09 -20.68 6.39
C LYS A 119 -28.29 -21.88 6.87
N THR A 120 -28.87 -23.08 6.75
CA THR A 120 -28.17 -24.33 7.10
C THR A 120 -27.04 -24.63 6.11
N VAL A 121 -25.98 -25.28 6.58
CA VAL A 121 -24.81 -25.67 5.76
C VAL A 121 -25.23 -26.56 4.58
N ALA A 122 -26.20 -27.46 4.79
CA ALA A 122 -26.77 -28.30 3.75
C ALA A 122 -27.42 -27.49 2.62
N LEU A 123 -28.16 -26.43 2.95
CA LEU A 123 -28.75 -25.53 1.95
C LEU A 123 -27.67 -24.76 1.18
N LYS A 124 -26.58 -24.34 1.85
CA LYS A 124 -25.45 -23.68 1.20
C LYS A 124 -24.71 -24.60 0.22
N ARG A 125 -24.51 -25.88 0.57
CA ARG A 125 -23.98 -26.89 -0.37
C ARG A 125 -24.88 -27.07 -1.58
N LYS A 126 -26.20 -27.17 -1.34
CA LYS A 126 -27.21 -27.25 -2.41
C LYS A 126 -27.14 -26.04 -3.34
N ILE A 127 -26.99 -24.82 -2.81
CA ILE A 127 -26.82 -23.61 -3.62
C ILE A 127 -25.54 -23.69 -4.47
N ILE A 128 -24.39 -24.11 -3.92
CA ILE A 128 -23.13 -24.22 -4.67
C ILE A 128 -23.24 -25.22 -5.83
N ARG A 129 -23.91 -26.36 -5.61
CA ARG A 129 -24.19 -27.33 -6.68
C ARG A 129 -25.12 -26.76 -7.73
N SER A 130 -26.15 -26.01 -7.33
CA SER A 130 -27.08 -25.35 -8.26
C SER A 130 -26.40 -24.29 -9.13
N LEU A 131 -25.43 -23.55 -8.56
CA LEU A 131 -24.59 -22.61 -9.30
C LEU A 131 -23.72 -23.33 -10.34
N GLY A 132 -23.22 -24.52 -10.01
CA GLY A 132 -22.54 -25.39 -10.97
C GLY A 132 -23.42 -25.89 -12.12
N ALA A 133 -24.74 -25.91 -11.97
CA ALA A 133 -25.64 -26.23 -13.07
C ALA A 133 -25.91 -25.03 -14.01
N LEU A 134 -25.62 -23.80 -13.59
CA LEU A 134 -26.00 -22.55 -14.26
C LEU A 134 -24.84 -21.83 -15.01
N ILE A 135 -23.75 -22.54 -15.28
CA ILE A 135 -22.43 -22.00 -15.66
C ILE A 135 -22.48 -21.00 -16.82
N ARG A 136 -22.43 -19.69 -16.51
CA ARG A 136 -21.84 -18.63 -17.36
C ARG A 136 -21.22 -17.42 -16.60
N LEU A 137 -21.47 -17.15 -15.31
CA LEU A 137 -21.06 -15.87 -14.66
C LEU A 137 -20.62 -15.91 -13.17
N ILE A 138 -20.23 -17.05 -12.57
CA ILE A 138 -20.28 -17.26 -11.10
C ILE A 138 -18.91 -17.29 -10.37
N MET A 139 -17.81 -16.96 -11.04
CA MET A 139 -16.45 -17.17 -10.47
C MET A 139 -16.14 -16.40 -9.18
N ALA A 140 -16.70 -15.19 -8.99
CA ALA A 140 -16.45 -14.38 -7.80
C ALA A 140 -17.05 -15.00 -6.52
N SER A 141 -18.23 -15.62 -6.64
CA SER A 141 -18.93 -16.26 -5.51
C SER A 141 -18.28 -17.56 -5.07
N LEU A 142 -17.68 -18.31 -6.00
CA LEU A 142 -17.01 -19.57 -5.67
C LEU A 142 -15.75 -19.31 -4.84
N GLN A 143 -15.01 -18.24 -5.11
CA GLN A 143 -13.80 -17.91 -4.36
C GLN A 143 -14.09 -17.63 -2.88
N SER A 144 -15.18 -16.93 -2.54
CA SER A 144 -15.53 -16.64 -1.13
C SER A 144 -15.92 -17.92 -0.36
N THR A 145 -16.51 -18.90 -1.03
CA THR A 145 -16.89 -20.18 -0.41
C THR A 145 -15.72 -21.13 -0.19
N LEU A 146 -14.59 -20.95 -0.89
CA LEU A 146 -13.40 -21.82 -0.79
C LEU A 146 -12.74 -21.75 0.60
N SER A 147 -12.82 -20.60 1.27
CA SER A 147 -12.28 -20.40 2.62
C SER A 147 -13.08 -21.15 3.69
N ILE A 148 -14.33 -21.52 3.42
CA ILE A 148 -15.21 -22.23 4.37
C ILE A 148 -14.96 -23.74 4.26
N SER A 149 -14.39 -24.33 5.32
CA SER A 149 -13.99 -25.75 5.33
C SER A 149 -15.11 -26.72 4.98
N GLU A 150 -16.37 -26.40 5.33
CA GLU A 150 -17.52 -27.29 5.15
C GLU A 150 -18.09 -27.28 3.72
N LEU A 151 -17.75 -26.26 2.93
CA LEU A 151 -18.27 -26.02 1.57
C LEU A 151 -17.21 -26.25 0.49
N ARG A 152 -15.93 -26.18 0.88
CA ARG A 152 -14.77 -26.21 -0.02
C ARG A 152 -14.76 -27.36 -1.03
N GLN A 153 -15.05 -28.59 -0.59
CA GLN A 153 -15.03 -29.75 -1.48
C GLN A 153 -16.07 -29.62 -2.61
N GLU A 154 -17.29 -29.20 -2.28
CA GLU A 154 -18.37 -28.97 -3.27
C GLU A 154 -18.02 -27.79 -4.20
N THR A 155 -17.42 -26.73 -3.65
CA THR A 155 -16.91 -25.60 -4.44
C THR A 155 -15.87 -26.06 -5.47
N LEU A 156 -14.91 -26.90 -5.07
CA LEU A 156 -13.88 -27.43 -5.98
C LEU A 156 -14.48 -28.33 -7.07
N HIS A 157 -15.49 -29.15 -6.76
CA HIS A 157 -16.20 -29.95 -7.76
C HIS A 157 -16.95 -29.08 -8.76
N THR A 158 -17.68 -28.07 -8.29
CA THR A 158 -18.34 -27.08 -9.16
C THR A 158 -17.32 -26.33 -10.02
N TRP A 159 -16.15 -26.01 -9.48
CA TRP A 159 -15.08 -25.33 -10.20
C TRP A 159 -14.45 -26.22 -11.29
N ALA A 160 -14.23 -27.50 -11.01
CA ALA A 160 -13.78 -28.47 -12.02
C ALA A 160 -14.81 -28.60 -13.16
N LEU A 161 -16.10 -28.70 -12.82
CA LEU A 161 -17.18 -28.73 -13.80
C LEU A 161 -17.18 -27.46 -14.68
N PHE A 162 -16.98 -26.29 -14.08
CA PHE A 162 -16.87 -25.01 -14.79
C PHE A 162 -15.77 -25.01 -15.85
N ILE A 163 -14.57 -25.50 -15.50
CA ILE A 163 -13.42 -25.52 -16.40
C ILE A 163 -13.60 -26.54 -17.53
N SER A 164 -14.20 -27.70 -17.22
CA SER A 164 -14.48 -28.75 -18.21
C SER A 164 -15.61 -28.40 -19.20
N THR A 165 -16.54 -27.51 -18.82
CA THR A 165 -17.75 -27.21 -19.60
C THR A 165 -17.63 -25.98 -20.50
N LEU A 166 -16.77 -25.02 -20.12
CA LEU A 166 -16.55 -23.81 -20.91
C LEU A 166 -15.54 -24.03 -22.04
N ARG A 167 -15.70 -23.24 -23.11
CA ARG A 167 -14.69 -23.20 -24.17
C ARG A 167 -13.41 -22.61 -23.61
N TYR A 168 -12.25 -23.13 -24.01
CA TYR A 168 -10.94 -22.70 -23.49
C TYR A 168 -10.66 -21.19 -23.65
N ALA A 169 -11.20 -20.55 -24.70
CA ALA A 169 -11.12 -19.10 -24.88
C ALA A 169 -11.90 -18.31 -23.80
N ASP A 170 -13.02 -18.88 -23.33
CA ASP A 170 -13.87 -18.29 -22.29
C ASP A 170 -13.32 -18.58 -20.87
N VAL A 171 -12.50 -19.63 -20.72
CA VAL A 171 -11.79 -19.95 -19.46
C VAL A 171 -10.60 -19.00 -19.22
N GLY A 172 -9.97 -18.53 -20.29
CA GLY A 172 -8.76 -17.68 -20.26
C GLY A 172 -8.74 -16.59 -19.19
N PRO A 173 -9.73 -15.68 -19.14
CA PRO A 173 -9.78 -14.61 -18.15
C PRO A 173 -9.79 -15.08 -16.69
N PHE A 174 -10.22 -16.31 -16.42
CA PHE A 174 -10.34 -16.86 -15.07
C PHE A 174 -9.11 -17.66 -14.61
N VAL A 175 -8.15 -17.91 -15.51
CA VAL A 175 -7.00 -18.77 -15.23
C VAL A 175 -6.11 -18.19 -14.12
N GLY A 176 -5.79 -16.88 -14.17
CA GLY A 176 -4.98 -16.23 -13.15
C GLY A 176 -5.63 -16.28 -11.75
N ARG A 177 -6.95 -16.06 -11.69
CA ARG A 177 -7.72 -16.15 -10.43
C ARG A 177 -7.80 -17.57 -9.89
N THR A 178 -8.04 -18.53 -10.76
CA THR A 178 -8.14 -19.94 -10.39
C THR A 178 -6.81 -20.44 -9.83
N THR A 179 -5.72 -20.20 -10.55
CA THR A 179 -4.37 -20.58 -10.10
C THR A 179 -4.01 -19.87 -8.78
N GLY A 180 -4.22 -18.56 -8.68
CA GLY A 180 -3.95 -17.81 -7.45
C GLY A 180 -4.78 -18.29 -6.23
N ALA A 181 -6.07 -18.55 -6.41
CA ALA A 181 -6.94 -19.02 -5.33
C ALA A 181 -6.58 -20.42 -4.84
N LEU A 182 -6.24 -21.34 -5.75
CA LEU A 182 -5.82 -22.69 -5.41
C LEU A 182 -4.46 -22.70 -4.70
N VAL A 183 -3.50 -21.89 -5.17
CA VAL A 183 -2.17 -21.77 -4.54
C VAL A 183 -2.27 -21.16 -3.15
N ALA A 184 -3.01 -20.07 -2.99
CA ALA A 184 -3.15 -19.40 -1.69
C ALA A 184 -3.78 -20.29 -0.61
N ASN A 185 -4.75 -21.14 -0.99
CA ASN A 185 -5.44 -22.03 -0.04
C ASN A 185 -4.81 -23.42 0.05
N TRP A 186 -3.70 -23.69 -0.65
CA TRP A 186 -3.13 -25.03 -0.80
C TRP A 186 -2.80 -25.71 0.53
N ARG A 187 -2.25 -24.94 1.50
CA ARG A 187 -1.90 -25.46 2.83
C ARG A 187 -3.11 -25.92 3.63
N MET A 188 -4.29 -25.37 3.34
CA MET A 188 -5.54 -25.69 4.04
C MET A 188 -6.25 -26.91 3.45
N PHE A 189 -5.85 -27.38 2.26
CA PHE A 189 -6.53 -28.46 1.55
C PHE A 189 -6.18 -29.85 2.09
N ASN A 190 -7.22 -30.68 2.23
CA ASN A 190 -7.10 -32.11 2.52
C ASN A 190 -6.61 -32.90 1.29
N PRO A 191 -6.11 -34.14 1.43
CA PRO A 191 -5.59 -34.92 0.30
C PRO A 191 -6.60 -35.11 -0.86
N SER A 192 -7.88 -35.32 -0.55
CA SER A 192 -8.95 -35.42 -1.57
C SER A 192 -9.16 -34.09 -2.32
N GLU A 193 -9.09 -32.97 -1.60
CA GLU A 193 -9.27 -31.62 -2.16
C GLU A 193 -8.07 -31.24 -3.05
N ARG A 194 -6.85 -31.56 -2.61
CA ARG A 194 -5.63 -31.40 -3.43
C ARG A 194 -5.73 -32.21 -4.71
N GLY A 195 -6.23 -33.45 -4.65
CA GLY A 195 -6.45 -34.26 -5.85
C GLY A 195 -7.39 -33.62 -6.88
N ILE A 196 -8.44 -32.91 -6.43
CA ILE A 196 -9.35 -32.17 -7.33
C ILE A 196 -8.67 -30.91 -7.88
N ALA A 197 -7.93 -30.18 -7.04
CA ALA A 197 -7.19 -28.99 -7.44
C ALA A 197 -6.09 -29.30 -8.48
N VAL A 198 -5.37 -30.41 -8.33
CA VAL A 198 -4.40 -30.89 -9.33
C VAL A 198 -5.09 -31.12 -10.68
N LYS A 199 -6.22 -31.83 -10.70
CA LYS A 199 -6.99 -32.08 -11.94
C LYS A 199 -7.40 -30.79 -12.64
N ILE A 200 -7.88 -29.81 -11.88
CA ILE A 200 -8.24 -28.48 -12.40
C ILE A 200 -7.04 -27.82 -13.11
N ILE A 201 -5.88 -27.82 -12.46
CA ILE A 201 -4.67 -27.16 -13.00
C ILE A 201 -4.12 -27.94 -14.19
N ASP A 202 -4.20 -29.27 -14.19
CA ASP A 202 -3.81 -30.13 -15.31
C ASP A 202 -4.69 -29.91 -16.54
N GLU A 203 -6.01 -29.73 -16.38
CA GLU A 203 -6.92 -29.40 -17.49
C GLU A 203 -6.58 -28.04 -18.11
N ILE A 204 -6.24 -27.04 -17.28
CA ILE A 204 -5.77 -25.73 -17.75
C ILE A 204 -4.42 -25.89 -18.48
N ALA A 205 -3.47 -26.61 -17.90
CA ALA A 205 -2.15 -26.86 -18.51
C ALA A 205 -2.25 -27.71 -19.79
N GLY A 206 -3.29 -28.54 -19.92
CA GLY A 206 -3.65 -29.26 -21.14
C GLY A 206 -3.74 -28.35 -22.37
N ASN A 207 -4.19 -27.11 -22.18
CA ASN A 207 -4.67 -26.23 -23.23
C ASN A 207 -3.89 -24.92 -23.38
N VAL A 208 -2.62 -24.87 -22.91
CA VAL A 208 -1.77 -23.65 -22.91
C VAL A 208 -1.76 -22.90 -24.24
N LYS A 209 -1.80 -23.61 -25.38
CA LYS A 209 -1.78 -23.00 -26.73
C LYS A 209 -2.95 -22.02 -26.97
N HIS A 210 -4.13 -22.31 -26.42
CA HIS A 210 -5.32 -21.45 -26.54
C HIS A 210 -5.36 -20.34 -25.47
N LEU A 211 -4.47 -20.40 -24.49
CA LEU A 211 -4.40 -19.50 -23.34
C LEU A 211 -3.24 -18.50 -23.42
N SER A 212 -2.53 -18.42 -24.55
CA SER A 212 -1.30 -17.62 -24.69
C SER A 212 -1.43 -16.16 -24.25
N GLN A 213 -2.60 -15.55 -24.38
CA GLN A 213 -2.89 -14.18 -23.94
C GLN A 213 -3.09 -14.02 -22.42
N PHE A 214 -3.30 -15.11 -21.69
CA PHE A 214 -3.63 -15.15 -20.24
C PHE A 214 -2.57 -15.89 -19.42
N VAL A 215 -1.60 -16.56 -20.07
CA VAL A 215 -0.50 -17.29 -19.42
C VAL A 215 0.39 -16.37 -18.57
N GLU A 216 0.47 -15.08 -18.90
CA GLU A 216 1.18 -14.08 -18.09
C GLU A 216 0.52 -13.86 -16.72
N GLU A 217 -0.80 -14.03 -16.63
CA GLU A 217 -1.59 -13.83 -15.40
C GLU A 217 -1.53 -15.03 -14.44
N VAL A 218 -1.02 -16.19 -14.88
CA VAL A 218 -0.86 -17.40 -14.06
C VAL A 218 0.11 -17.13 -12.90
N VAL A 219 -0.24 -17.49 -11.69
CA VAL A 219 0.66 -17.34 -10.53
C VAL A 219 1.76 -18.41 -10.55
N GLY A 220 2.97 -18.09 -10.08
CA GLY A 220 4.03 -19.08 -9.87
C GLY A 220 3.61 -20.20 -8.92
N MET A 221 3.90 -21.45 -9.29
CA MET A 221 3.49 -22.67 -8.57
C MET A 221 4.69 -23.55 -8.19
N ASP A 222 5.91 -23.03 -8.32
CA ASP A 222 7.15 -23.80 -8.24
C ASP A 222 7.40 -24.42 -6.85
N ASP A 223 6.84 -23.80 -5.81
CA ASP A 223 6.93 -24.22 -4.40
C ASP A 223 6.11 -25.47 -4.07
N ILE A 224 5.19 -25.88 -4.96
CA ILE A 224 4.27 -27.00 -4.73
C ILE A 224 4.72 -28.21 -5.58
N PRO A 225 5.29 -29.26 -4.96
CA PRO A 225 5.82 -30.42 -5.69
C PRO A 225 4.76 -31.09 -6.59
N GLU A 226 3.52 -31.20 -6.11
CA GLU A 226 2.43 -31.86 -6.81
C GLU A 226 1.97 -31.12 -8.08
N LEU A 227 2.24 -29.81 -8.17
CA LEU A 227 1.85 -28.96 -9.30
C LEU A 227 2.99 -28.70 -10.29
N ARG A 228 4.21 -29.18 -10.01
CA ARG A 228 5.41 -28.83 -10.77
C ARG A 228 5.30 -29.14 -12.26
N SER A 229 4.72 -30.29 -12.63
CA SER A 229 4.56 -30.67 -14.04
C SER A 229 3.64 -29.72 -14.81
N ALA A 230 2.51 -29.34 -14.20
CA ALA A 230 1.58 -28.38 -14.79
C ALA A 230 2.16 -26.95 -14.79
N ALA A 231 2.84 -26.58 -13.71
CA ALA A 231 3.55 -25.32 -13.57
C ALA A 231 4.59 -25.14 -14.68
N ASP A 232 5.47 -26.12 -14.89
CA ASP A 232 6.51 -26.08 -15.92
C ASP A 232 5.92 -25.86 -17.33
N ARG A 233 4.76 -26.45 -17.62
CA ARG A 233 4.06 -26.27 -18.91
C ARG A 233 3.47 -24.88 -19.07
N LEU A 234 2.90 -24.33 -17.99
CA LEU A 234 2.28 -23.00 -17.99
C LEU A 234 3.31 -21.87 -17.94
N THR A 235 4.42 -22.04 -17.23
CA THR A 235 5.43 -21.00 -17.00
C THR A 235 6.66 -21.13 -17.89
N PHE A 236 6.72 -22.13 -18.78
CA PHE A 236 7.87 -22.39 -19.67
C PHE A 236 8.44 -21.13 -20.34
N HIS A 237 7.57 -20.26 -20.85
CA HIS A 237 7.97 -19.04 -21.54
C HIS A 237 8.70 -18.01 -20.65
N ARG A 238 8.52 -18.07 -19.32
CA ARG A 238 9.14 -17.14 -18.37
C ARG A 238 10.63 -17.38 -18.18
N LYS A 239 11.12 -18.60 -18.46
CA LYS A 239 12.52 -19.00 -18.25
C LYS A 239 13.51 -18.12 -19.04
N ASN A 240 13.05 -17.51 -20.14
CA ASN A 240 13.87 -16.66 -21.01
C ASN A 240 13.62 -15.16 -20.82
N TRP A 241 12.81 -14.74 -19.84
CA TRP A 241 12.50 -13.33 -19.64
C TRP A 241 13.67 -12.58 -18.99
N PRO A 242 14.02 -11.38 -19.51
CA PRO A 242 14.88 -10.46 -18.79
C PRO A 242 14.28 -10.14 -17.42
N LEU A 243 15.11 -10.05 -16.37
CA LEU A 243 14.69 -9.82 -14.98
C LEU A 243 13.73 -8.62 -14.84
N ARG A 244 14.01 -7.53 -15.56
CA ARG A 244 13.20 -6.30 -15.58
C ARG A 244 11.76 -6.53 -16.02
N ILE A 245 11.58 -7.28 -17.11
CA ILE A 245 10.26 -7.62 -17.65
C ILE A 245 9.56 -8.59 -16.70
N HIS A 246 10.31 -9.56 -16.18
CA HIS A 246 9.77 -10.54 -15.23
C HIS A 246 9.24 -9.87 -13.96
N ILE A 247 10.02 -8.99 -13.33
CA ILE A 247 9.58 -8.20 -12.17
C ILE A 247 8.37 -7.34 -12.54
N GLY A 248 8.40 -6.64 -13.68
CA GLY A 248 7.26 -5.81 -14.11
C GLY A 248 5.95 -6.59 -14.22
N LYS A 249 5.99 -7.80 -14.78
CA LYS A 249 4.82 -8.68 -14.91
C LYS A 249 4.37 -9.28 -13.58
N VAL A 250 5.30 -9.58 -12.68
CA VAL A 250 4.97 -10.01 -11.32
C VAL A 250 4.27 -8.87 -10.56
N LEU A 251 4.78 -7.64 -10.68
CA LEU A 251 4.16 -6.46 -10.08
C LEU A 251 2.76 -6.19 -10.60
N ASP A 252 2.49 -6.37 -11.91
CA ASP A 252 1.13 -6.28 -12.47
C ASP A 252 0.14 -7.19 -11.73
N ARG A 253 0.61 -8.36 -11.25
CA ARG A 253 -0.20 -9.31 -10.46
C ARG A 253 -0.23 -9.00 -8.97
N VAL A 254 0.84 -8.45 -8.40
CA VAL A 254 0.88 -7.98 -7.00
C VAL A 254 -0.10 -6.82 -6.79
N ASP A 255 -0.18 -5.93 -7.78
CA ASP A 255 -1.16 -4.82 -7.82
C ASP A 255 -2.60 -5.31 -8.03
N SER A 256 -2.82 -6.62 -8.22
CA SER A 256 -4.15 -7.19 -8.36
C SER A 256 -4.99 -6.99 -7.09
N LYS A 257 -6.26 -6.68 -7.31
CA LYS A 257 -7.26 -6.55 -6.24
C LYS A 257 -7.62 -7.90 -5.60
N ASN A 258 -7.23 -9.02 -6.18
CA ASN A 258 -7.45 -10.32 -5.56
C ASN A 258 -6.32 -10.64 -4.55
N ILE A 259 -6.65 -10.74 -3.25
CA ILE A 259 -5.67 -10.99 -2.19
C ILE A 259 -4.92 -12.31 -2.42
N ALA A 260 -5.59 -13.35 -2.92
CA ALA A 260 -4.96 -14.65 -3.18
C ALA A 260 -3.88 -14.56 -4.27
N ILE A 261 -4.17 -13.85 -5.38
CA ILE A 261 -3.22 -13.63 -6.47
C ILE A 261 -2.07 -12.74 -6.00
N ALA A 262 -2.37 -11.66 -5.28
CA ALA A 262 -1.37 -10.73 -4.77
C ALA A 262 -0.42 -11.44 -3.80
N THR A 263 -0.94 -12.25 -2.88
CA THR A 263 -0.14 -12.99 -1.88
C THR A 263 0.81 -13.97 -2.56
N ALA A 264 0.29 -14.79 -3.47
CA ALA A 264 1.09 -15.79 -4.14
C ALA A 264 2.08 -15.16 -5.15
N SER A 265 1.72 -14.05 -5.81
CA SER A 265 2.64 -13.28 -6.67
C SER A 265 3.72 -12.56 -5.87
N LEU A 266 3.43 -12.12 -4.64
CA LEU A 266 4.41 -11.50 -3.75
C LEU A 266 5.40 -12.53 -3.21
N ASN A 267 4.96 -13.76 -2.98
CA ASN A 267 5.85 -14.88 -2.69
C ASN A 267 6.73 -15.24 -3.91
N GLU A 268 6.20 -15.20 -5.13
CA GLU A 268 7.00 -15.31 -6.36
C GLU A 268 8.04 -14.18 -6.46
N LEU A 269 7.66 -12.93 -6.14
CA LEU A 269 8.60 -11.80 -6.10
C LEU A 269 9.71 -12.02 -5.05
N LYS A 270 9.36 -12.53 -3.86
CA LYS A 270 10.32 -12.87 -2.80
C LYS A 270 11.39 -13.84 -3.33
N LEU A 271 10.97 -14.92 -3.99
CA LEU A 271 11.87 -15.91 -4.56
C LEU A 271 12.72 -15.34 -5.70
N LEU A 272 12.17 -14.45 -6.51
CA LEU A 272 12.92 -13.77 -7.57
C LEU A 272 14.01 -12.84 -7.02
N ILE A 273 13.69 -12.08 -5.97
CA ILE A 273 14.66 -11.21 -5.26
C ILE A 273 15.78 -12.08 -4.66
N ASP A 274 15.44 -13.21 -4.05
CA ASP A 274 16.43 -14.10 -3.43
C ASP A 274 17.34 -14.77 -4.46
N LYS A 275 16.80 -15.21 -5.60
CA LYS A 275 17.55 -15.89 -6.66
C LYS A 275 18.46 -14.96 -7.47
N HIS A 276 18.04 -13.72 -7.74
CA HIS A 276 18.76 -12.78 -8.62
C HIS A 276 19.32 -11.55 -7.88
N LYS A 277 19.76 -11.71 -6.62
CA LYS A 277 20.31 -10.61 -5.78
C LYS A 277 21.34 -9.75 -6.51
N SER A 278 22.30 -10.35 -7.20
CA SER A 278 23.38 -9.64 -7.90
C SER A 278 22.89 -8.76 -9.04
N GLU A 279 21.95 -9.26 -9.86
CA GLU A 279 21.37 -8.49 -10.96
C GLU A 279 20.46 -7.37 -10.43
N LEU A 280 19.73 -7.63 -9.35
CA LEU A 280 18.89 -6.62 -8.71
C LEU A 280 19.72 -5.47 -8.15
N TYR A 281 20.88 -5.74 -7.55
CA TYR A 281 21.78 -4.68 -7.11
C TYR A 281 22.30 -3.81 -8.25
N MET A 282 22.48 -4.35 -9.46
CA MET A 282 22.84 -3.53 -10.63
C MET A 282 21.71 -2.54 -11.01
N LEU A 283 20.45 -2.86 -10.71
CA LEU A 283 19.31 -1.95 -10.95
C LEU A 283 19.24 -0.80 -9.94
N VAL A 284 19.89 -0.96 -8.78
CA VAL A 284 19.88 -0.01 -7.66
C VAL A 284 21.28 0.63 -7.50
N GLN A 285 22.08 0.64 -8.56
CA GLN A 285 23.39 1.31 -8.61
C GLN A 285 23.36 2.53 -9.53
N GLY A 286 24.29 3.46 -9.31
CA GLY A 286 24.42 4.69 -10.10
C GLY A 286 23.65 5.90 -9.55
N ASP A 287 23.80 7.05 -10.19
CA ASP A 287 23.25 8.32 -9.67
C ASP A 287 21.72 8.35 -9.63
N SER A 288 21.07 7.62 -10.54
CA SER A 288 19.62 7.40 -10.53
C SER A 288 19.34 5.90 -10.57
N TYR A 289 18.40 5.45 -9.74
CA TYR A 289 17.96 4.07 -9.77
C TYR A 289 17.08 3.78 -10.97
N ASP A 290 17.02 2.51 -11.32
CA ASP A 290 16.14 2.08 -12.37
C ASP A 290 14.65 2.31 -11.98
N PRO A 291 13.79 2.79 -12.90
CA PRO A 291 12.38 3.01 -12.61
C PRO A 291 11.64 1.77 -12.10
N ILE A 292 12.13 0.55 -12.42
CA ILE A 292 11.54 -0.67 -11.89
C ILE A 292 11.68 -0.76 -10.37
N ALA A 293 12.78 -0.28 -9.77
CA ALA A 293 12.98 -0.29 -8.33
C ALA A 293 11.96 0.61 -7.62
N ALA A 294 11.71 1.79 -8.19
CA ALA A 294 10.67 2.70 -7.73
C ALA A 294 9.27 2.05 -7.80
N ARG A 295 8.99 1.35 -8.91
CA ARG A 295 7.74 0.62 -9.09
C ARG A 295 7.57 -0.52 -8.07
N VAL A 296 8.63 -1.28 -7.79
CA VAL A 296 8.63 -2.32 -6.76
C VAL A 296 8.29 -1.71 -5.40
N MET A 297 9.00 -0.66 -4.98
CA MET A 297 8.74 -0.02 -3.68
C MET A 297 7.33 0.58 -3.59
N SER A 298 6.82 1.19 -4.66
CA SER A 298 5.45 1.72 -4.69
C SER A 298 4.39 0.62 -4.53
N SER A 299 4.55 -0.51 -5.24
CA SER A 299 3.65 -1.67 -5.14
C SER A 299 3.72 -2.31 -3.74
N LEU A 300 4.93 -2.44 -3.16
CA LEU A 300 5.10 -2.93 -1.80
C LEU A 300 4.45 -1.99 -0.77
N LEU A 301 4.61 -0.66 -0.89
CA LEU A 301 3.95 0.31 0.00
C LEU A 301 2.43 0.25 -0.15
N SER A 302 1.93 0.08 -1.37
CA SER A 302 0.49 -0.08 -1.64
C SER A 302 -0.07 -1.35 -0.99
N THR A 303 0.67 -2.47 -1.03
CA THR A 303 0.26 -3.72 -0.38
C THR A 303 0.35 -3.67 1.15
N ALA A 304 1.36 -2.99 1.69
CA ALA A 304 1.53 -2.78 3.13
C ALA A 304 0.39 -1.92 3.73
N THR A 305 -0.07 -0.91 2.99
CA THR A 305 -1.14 0.01 3.39
C THR A 305 -2.54 -0.44 2.97
N ARG A 306 -2.68 -1.69 2.54
CA ARG A 306 -3.94 -2.20 2.01
C ARG A 306 -4.92 -2.53 3.13
N ASP A 307 -6.14 -2.00 3.00
CA ASP A 307 -7.23 -2.24 3.94
C ASP A 307 -7.76 -3.68 3.85
N GLY A 308 -8.06 -4.28 5.00
CA GLY A 308 -8.66 -5.61 5.14
C GLY A 308 -7.79 -6.65 5.87
N ASP A 309 -8.34 -7.87 6.00
CA ASP A 309 -7.71 -9.03 6.64
C ASP A 309 -6.68 -9.69 5.71
N CYS A 310 -5.57 -8.98 5.44
CA CYS A 310 -4.49 -9.44 4.58
C CYS A 310 -3.13 -9.47 5.31
N GLN A 311 -3.10 -10.04 6.53
CA GLN A 311 -1.88 -10.12 7.35
C GLN A 311 -0.75 -10.87 6.64
N GLU A 312 -1.03 -12.01 6.00
CA GLU A 312 0.00 -12.78 5.28
C GLU A 312 0.59 -11.98 4.10
N LEU A 313 -0.23 -11.21 3.39
CA LEU A 313 0.22 -10.32 2.32
C LEU A 313 1.13 -9.21 2.86
N ARG A 314 0.75 -8.60 4.00
CA ARG A 314 1.55 -7.55 4.66
C ARG A 314 2.89 -8.09 5.16
N ASP A 315 2.89 -9.26 5.81
CA ASP A 315 4.11 -9.91 6.30
C ASP A 315 5.10 -10.19 5.15
N LEU A 316 4.62 -10.72 4.02
CA LEU A 316 5.44 -10.92 2.82
C LEU A 316 5.95 -9.60 2.24
N SER A 317 5.13 -8.52 2.30
CA SER A 317 5.53 -7.20 1.84
C SER A 317 6.67 -6.63 2.68
N TYR A 318 6.56 -6.72 4.02
CA TYR A 318 7.62 -6.29 4.94
C TYR A 318 8.92 -7.07 4.76
N GLU A 319 8.82 -8.38 4.50
CA GLU A 319 9.99 -9.21 4.18
C GLU A 319 10.65 -8.79 2.87
N CYS A 320 9.89 -8.59 1.80
CA CYS A 320 10.39 -8.08 0.52
C CYS A 320 11.03 -6.69 0.65
N MET A 321 10.41 -5.78 1.40
CA MET A 321 10.98 -4.45 1.70
C MET A 321 12.30 -4.57 2.46
N GLY A 322 12.40 -5.45 3.47
CA GLY A 322 13.63 -5.72 4.20
C GLY A 322 14.74 -6.25 3.28
N MET A 323 14.41 -7.19 2.37
CA MET A 323 15.35 -7.76 1.40
C MET A 323 15.85 -6.75 0.36
N LEU A 324 15.03 -5.79 -0.07
CA LEU A 324 15.47 -4.70 -0.95
C LEU A 324 16.28 -3.66 -0.17
N GLY A 325 15.82 -3.31 1.03
CA GLY A 325 16.43 -2.33 1.91
C GLY A 325 15.89 -0.90 1.73
N ALA A 326 16.29 -0.01 2.63
CA ALA A 326 15.91 1.41 2.62
C ALA A 326 16.66 2.19 1.53
N LEU A 327 16.16 2.12 0.30
CA LEU A 327 16.71 2.81 -0.87
C LEU A 327 16.68 4.34 -0.70
N ASP A 328 17.73 5.01 -1.16
CA ASP A 328 17.83 6.47 -1.11
C ASP A 328 16.64 7.16 -1.83
N PRO A 329 15.79 7.95 -1.11
CA PRO A 329 14.63 8.62 -1.70
C PRO A 329 14.97 9.48 -2.92
N ASP A 330 16.11 10.17 -2.88
CA ASP A 330 16.51 11.13 -3.91
C ASP A 330 16.90 10.44 -5.23
N ARG A 331 17.47 9.24 -5.13
CA ARG A 331 17.91 8.43 -6.28
C ARG A 331 16.77 7.58 -6.85
N LEU A 332 15.73 7.31 -6.07
CA LEU A 332 14.61 6.44 -6.45
C LEU A 332 13.62 7.12 -7.42
N GLY A 333 13.52 8.45 -7.40
CA GLY A 333 12.70 9.19 -8.36
C GLY A 333 11.19 8.91 -8.27
N LEU A 334 10.68 8.52 -7.09
CA LEU A 334 9.25 8.24 -6.89
C LEU A 334 8.41 9.51 -7.13
N ARG A 335 7.54 9.44 -8.12
CA ARG A 335 6.55 10.49 -8.36
C ARG A 335 5.36 10.27 -7.42
N THR A 336 5.09 11.25 -6.56
CA THR A 336 3.84 11.29 -5.79
C THR A 336 2.73 11.69 -6.75
N GLU A 337 2.19 10.74 -7.51
CA GLU A 337 0.98 10.99 -8.28
C GLU A 337 -0.20 10.95 -7.31
N SER A 338 -0.69 12.13 -6.92
CA SER A 338 -2.02 12.25 -6.35
C SER A 338 -2.99 11.69 -7.39
N GLY A 339 -3.57 10.51 -7.17
CA GLY A 339 -4.48 9.84 -8.11
C GLY A 339 -5.77 10.61 -8.42
N ILE A 340 -5.86 11.89 -8.06
CA ILE A 340 -6.94 12.82 -8.33
C ILE A 340 -6.63 13.55 -9.65
N ILE A 341 -7.42 13.26 -10.69
CA ILE A 341 -7.39 14.02 -11.96
C ILE A 341 -7.72 15.49 -11.67
N THR A 342 -7.20 16.44 -12.45
CA THR A 342 -7.60 17.86 -12.32
C THR A 342 -8.43 18.24 -13.53
N LEU A 343 -9.72 18.54 -13.31
CA LEU A 343 -10.66 18.96 -14.35
C LEU A 343 -10.33 20.40 -14.78
N THR A 344 -9.58 20.58 -15.84
CA THR A 344 -9.10 21.89 -16.29
C THR A 344 -10.26 22.71 -16.89
N SER A 345 -11.14 22.06 -17.66
CA SER A 345 -12.25 22.73 -18.34
C SER A 345 -13.58 22.63 -17.59
N ASN A 346 -13.64 21.95 -16.43
CA ASN A 346 -14.82 21.77 -15.58
C ASN A 346 -16.11 21.49 -16.37
N PHE A 347 -16.11 20.40 -17.13
CA PHE A 347 -17.25 19.93 -17.92
C PHE A 347 -17.66 20.82 -19.12
N THR A 348 -16.85 21.84 -19.46
CA THR A 348 -17.05 22.60 -20.71
C THR A 348 -16.61 21.82 -21.95
N ASP A 349 -15.64 20.92 -21.79
CA ASP A 349 -15.26 19.94 -22.81
C ASP A 349 -15.97 18.60 -22.58
N GLN A 350 -16.43 18.00 -23.67
CA GLN A 350 -17.15 16.74 -23.66
C GLN A 350 -16.21 15.55 -23.47
N GLU A 351 -15.03 15.56 -24.10
CA GLU A 351 -14.07 14.46 -23.97
C GLU A 351 -13.50 14.42 -22.55
N GLU A 352 -13.18 15.57 -21.94
CA GLU A 352 -12.76 15.68 -20.53
C GLU A 352 -13.84 15.13 -19.57
N SER A 353 -15.12 15.47 -19.79
CA SER A 353 -16.23 14.97 -18.99
C SER A 353 -16.35 13.44 -19.04
N LEU A 354 -16.17 12.86 -20.23
CA LEU A 354 -16.22 11.42 -20.45
C LEU A 354 -15.02 10.71 -19.80
N ASP A 355 -13.82 11.28 -19.90
CA ASP A 355 -12.60 10.75 -19.30
C ASP A 355 -12.67 10.79 -17.78
N PHE A 356 -13.24 11.85 -17.21
CA PHE A 356 -13.46 11.95 -15.77
C PHE A 356 -14.49 10.94 -15.26
N ALA A 357 -15.63 10.77 -15.95
CA ALA A 357 -16.60 9.75 -15.60
C ALA A 357 -16.00 8.34 -15.67
N LEU A 358 -15.19 8.06 -16.70
CA LEU A 358 -14.44 6.81 -16.83
C LEU A 358 -13.44 6.60 -15.68
N HIS A 359 -12.71 7.63 -15.28
CA HIS A 359 -11.78 7.58 -14.16
C HIS A 359 -12.51 7.27 -12.84
N LEU A 360 -13.64 7.92 -12.56
CA LEU A 360 -14.46 7.64 -11.38
C LEU A 360 -14.97 6.20 -11.36
N VAL A 361 -15.37 5.66 -12.52
CA VAL A 361 -15.77 4.25 -12.63
C VAL A 361 -14.57 3.33 -12.36
N ARG A 362 -13.45 3.57 -13.05
CA ARG A 362 -12.27 2.69 -13.07
C ARG A 362 -11.52 2.64 -11.73
N ASP A 363 -11.28 3.80 -11.12
CA ASP A 363 -10.32 3.95 -10.04
C ASP A 363 -10.98 4.18 -8.67
N LEU A 364 -12.29 4.38 -8.61
CA LEU A 364 -13.02 4.63 -7.37
C LEU A 364 -14.21 3.68 -7.19
N LEU A 365 -15.17 3.70 -8.11
CA LEU A 365 -16.44 3.00 -7.93
C LEU A 365 -16.32 1.48 -8.04
N VAL A 366 -15.53 0.96 -8.99
CA VAL A 366 -15.31 -0.49 -9.10
C VAL A 366 -14.64 -1.04 -7.84
N ASP A 367 -13.75 -0.26 -7.22
CA ASP A 367 -13.11 -0.63 -5.95
C ASP A 367 -14.10 -0.65 -4.79
N ALA A 368 -14.85 0.45 -4.60
CA ALA A 368 -15.88 0.51 -3.57
C ALA A 368 -16.93 -0.61 -3.75
N PHE A 369 -17.33 -0.89 -4.99
CA PHE A 369 -18.30 -1.94 -5.31
C PHE A 369 -17.83 -3.35 -4.95
N ARG A 370 -16.53 -3.62 -5.09
CA ARG A 370 -15.94 -4.92 -4.73
C ARG A 370 -15.63 -5.04 -3.23
N ALA A 371 -15.34 -3.92 -2.57
CA ALA A 371 -14.97 -3.89 -1.16
C ALA A 371 -16.18 -3.98 -0.22
N THR A 372 -17.36 -3.54 -0.67
CA THR A 372 -18.56 -3.55 0.18
C THR A 372 -19.17 -4.94 0.31
N ASN A 373 -19.50 -5.31 1.57
CA ASN A 373 -20.33 -6.47 1.89
C ASN A 373 -21.80 -6.07 2.18
N ASP A 374 -22.09 -4.77 2.27
CA ASP A 374 -23.46 -4.26 2.45
C ASP A 374 -24.20 -4.24 1.12
N THR A 375 -25.25 -5.04 0.99
CA THR A 375 -26.07 -5.18 -0.21
C THR A 375 -26.80 -3.89 -0.58
N LYS A 376 -27.18 -3.07 0.41
CA LYS A 376 -27.79 -1.75 0.13
C LYS A 376 -26.78 -0.81 -0.49
N HIS A 377 -25.56 -0.80 0.05
CA HIS A 377 -24.48 0.00 -0.52
C HIS A 377 -24.03 -0.48 -1.88
N GLN A 378 -23.91 -1.79 -2.06
CA GLN A 378 -23.62 -2.41 -3.33
C GLN A 378 -24.64 -2.03 -4.41
N THR A 379 -25.93 -1.97 -4.05
CA THR A 379 -27.01 -1.53 -4.95
C THR A 379 -26.86 -0.06 -5.34
N HIS A 380 -26.54 0.84 -4.40
CA HIS A 380 -26.28 2.26 -4.70
C HIS A 380 -25.05 2.46 -5.58
N LEU A 381 -23.98 1.69 -5.36
CA LEU A 381 -22.78 1.70 -6.18
C LEU A 381 -23.04 1.15 -7.59
N ALA A 382 -23.81 0.07 -7.71
CA ALA A 382 -24.23 -0.49 -8.99
C ALA A 382 -25.03 0.52 -9.82
N TYR A 383 -25.96 1.24 -9.18
CA TYR A 383 -26.70 2.33 -9.82
C TYR A 383 -25.77 3.43 -10.33
N ALA A 384 -24.81 3.88 -9.51
CA ALA A 384 -23.90 4.93 -9.92
C ALA A 384 -23.00 4.51 -11.09
N ILE A 385 -22.46 3.30 -11.04
CA ILE A 385 -21.71 2.72 -12.16
C ILE A 385 -22.58 2.66 -13.41
N GLN A 386 -23.81 2.17 -13.30
CA GLN A 386 -24.74 2.05 -14.42
C GLN A 386 -25.03 3.42 -15.07
N GLU A 387 -25.34 4.46 -14.30
CA GLU A 387 -25.62 5.79 -14.82
C GLU A 387 -24.38 6.46 -15.43
N LEU A 388 -23.20 6.29 -14.84
CA LEU A 388 -21.96 6.79 -15.43
C LEU A 388 -21.57 6.04 -16.71
N LEU A 389 -21.79 4.72 -16.78
CA LEU A 389 -21.58 3.96 -18.01
C LEU A 389 -22.52 4.42 -19.14
N LYS A 390 -23.79 4.70 -18.81
CA LYS A 390 -24.75 5.31 -19.75
C LYS A 390 -24.28 6.70 -20.21
N PHE A 391 -23.78 7.52 -19.29
CA PHE A 391 -23.22 8.84 -19.60
C PHE A 391 -22.03 8.71 -20.56
N CYS A 392 -21.16 7.72 -20.37
CA CYS A 392 -20.05 7.42 -21.27
C CYS A 392 -20.48 6.84 -22.65
N GLY A 393 -21.77 6.61 -22.86
CA GLY A 393 -22.32 6.02 -24.09
C GLY A 393 -22.15 4.50 -24.19
N PHE A 394 -21.73 3.83 -23.11
CA PHE A 394 -21.65 2.38 -23.09
C PHE A 394 -23.05 1.79 -23.00
N THR A 395 -23.46 1.09 -24.06
CA THR A 395 -24.74 0.40 -24.14
C THR A 395 -24.51 -1.10 -24.38
N PRO A 396 -25.48 -1.98 -24.02
CA PRO A 396 -25.36 -3.42 -24.24
C PRO A 396 -25.17 -3.80 -25.72
N LYS A 397 -25.40 -2.87 -26.65
CA LYS A 397 -25.10 -3.01 -28.09
C LYS A 397 -23.60 -3.17 -28.40
N ILE A 398 -22.72 -2.71 -27.50
CA ILE A 398 -21.25 -2.84 -27.65
C ILE A 398 -20.82 -4.30 -27.58
N LEU A 399 -21.49 -5.12 -26.76
CA LEU A 399 -21.18 -6.53 -26.56
C LEU A 399 -21.57 -7.41 -27.77
N GLN A 400 -22.42 -6.89 -28.66
CA GLN A 400 -22.94 -7.63 -29.82
C GLN A 400 -22.07 -7.46 -31.09
N GLY A 401 -20.91 -6.79 -30.99
CA GLY A 401 -19.93 -6.70 -32.08
C GLY A 401 -20.42 -6.02 -33.35
N ASN A 402 -21.56 -5.31 -33.32
CA ASN A 402 -22.14 -4.70 -34.51
C ASN A 402 -21.39 -3.41 -34.87
N LYS A 403 -21.09 -3.23 -36.16
CA LYS A 403 -20.35 -2.10 -36.79
C LYS A 403 -20.98 -0.70 -36.60
N SER A 404 -22.00 -0.57 -35.74
CA SER A 404 -22.79 0.64 -35.55
C SER A 404 -22.38 1.48 -34.32
N SER A 405 -21.45 1.00 -33.48
CA SER A 405 -20.94 1.79 -32.34
C SER A 405 -19.73 2.63 -32.77
N PRO A 406 -19.63 3.92 -32.35
CA PRO A 406 -18.47 4.76 -32.66
C PRO A 406 -17.15 4.09 -32.26
N LYS A 407 -16.16 4.05 -33.17
CA LYS A 407 -14.84 3.42 -32.91
C LYS A 407 -14.16 3.97 -31.65
N ALA A 408 -14.35 5.26 -31.34
CA ALA A 408 -13.81 5.88 -30.12
C ALA A 408 -14.34 5.24 -28.83
N ILE A 409 -15.63 4.88 -28.78
CA ILE A 409 -16.25 4.23 -27.61
C ILE A 409 -15.74 2.80 -27.45
N LEU A 410 -15.56 2.08 -28.57
CA LEU A 410 -14.96 0.74 -28.56
C LEU A 410 -13.52 0.76 -28.05
N THR A 411 -12.70 1.71 -28.50
CA THR A 411 -11.32 1.87 -28.00
C THR A 411 -11.29 2.22 -26.50
N ARG A 412 -12.19 3.09 -26.04
CA ARG A 412 -12.33 3.45 -24.61
C ARG A 412 -12.82 2.27 -23.75
N TRP A 413 -13.67 1.41 -24.28
CA TRP A 413 -14.09 0.18 -23.58
C TRP A 413 -12.95 -0.83 -23.49
N GLN A 414 -12.16 -0.97 -24.56
CA GLN A 414 -11.00 -1.87 -24.61
C GLN A 414 -9.82 -1.38 -23.76
N SER A 415 -9.73 -0.09 -23.44
CA SER A 415 -8.68 0.46 -22.58
C SER A 415 -8.94 0.22 -21.09
N LEU A 416 -10.14 -0.21 -20.71
CA LEU A 416 -10.44 -0.58 -19.33
C LEU A 416 -9.75 -1.90 -18.95
N PRO A 417 -9.22 -2.04 -17.72
CA PRO A 417 -8.61 -3.28 -17.26
C PRO A 417 -9.57 -4.47 -17.38
N LYS A 418 -9.06 -5.61 -17.85
CA LYS A 418 -9.87 -6.82 -18.10
C LYS A 418 -10.61 -7.29 -16.85
N ASP A 419 -9.99 -7.19 -15.68
CA ASP A 419 -10.61 -7.57 -14.42
C ASP A 419 -11.84 -6.70 -14.15
N GLN A 420 -11.80 -5.40 -14.43
CA GLN A 420 -12.91 -4.48 -14.22
C GLN A 420 -14.02 -4.69 -15.25
N LEU A 421 -13.67 -5.01 -16.50
CA LEU A 421 -14.64 -5.32 -17.55
C LEU A 421 -15.59 -6.45 -17.15
N GLU A 422 -15.12 -7.46 -16.41
CA GLU A 422 -15.99 -8.52 -15.89
C GLU A 422 -17.03 -8.01 -14.89
N THR A 423 -16.71 -6.98 -14.10
CA THR A 423 -17.65 -6.36 -13.16
C THR A 423 -18.59 -5.38 -13.87
N LEU A 424 -18.10 -4.67 -14.88
CA LEU A 424 -18.87 -3.65 -15.60
C LEU A 424 -19.82 -4.25 -16.64
N THR A 425 -19.42 -5.34 -17.30
CA THR A 425 -20.20 -5.97 -18.38
C THR A 425 -21.62 -6.37 -17.96
N PRO A 426 -21.84 -7.03 -16.80
CA PRO A 426 -23.18 -7.37 -16.35
C PRO A 426 -24.02 -6.13 -15.98
N LEU A 427 -23.38 -5.04 -15.53
CA LEU A 427 -24.05 -3.80 -15.14
C LEU A 427 -24.60 -3.01 -16.35
N LEU A 428 -24.09 -3.26 -17.57
CA LEU A 428 -24.62 -2.64 -18.80
C LEU A 428 -26.06 -3.08 -19.12
N GLU A 429 -26.44 -4.31 -18.76
CA GLU A 429 -27.78 -4.86 -18.98
C GLU A 429 -28.69 -4.65 -17.76
N SER A 430 -28.14 -4.21 -16.62
CA SER A 430 -28.85 -4.05 -15.36
C SER A 430 -29.83 -2.87 -15.36
N ARG A 431 -30.84 -2.94 -14.49
CA ARG A 431 -31.92 -1.94 -14.35
C ARG A 431 -32.08 -1.48 -12.89
N PHE A 432 -31.00 -1.02 -12.26
CA PHE A 432 -31.10 -0.42 -10.93
C PHE A 432 -31.80 0.94 -11.00
N SER A 433 -32.63 1.24 -10.00
CA SER A 433 -33.29 2.53 -9.85
C SER A 433 -33.32 2.92 -8.37
N ILE A 434 -33.06 4.20 -8.09
CA ILE A 434 -33.11 4.76 -6.73
C ILE A 434 -34.34 5.67 -6.65
N THR A 435 -35.06 5.59 -5.53
CA THR A 435 -36.16 6.50 -5.23
C THR A 435 -35.59 7.86 -4.83
N ASP A 436 -35.90 8.91 -5.59
CA ASP A 436 -35.44 10.26 -5.29
C ASP A 436 -35.92 10.69 -3.90
N ALA A 437 -34.99 11.15 -3.08
CA ALA A 437 -35.26 11.68 -1.75
C ALA A 437 -34.88 13.15 -1.68
N THR A 438 -35.57 13.90 -0.82
CA THR A 438 -35.45 15.35 -0.71
C THR A 438 -34.03 15.82 -0.42
N ILE A 439 -33.62 16.92 -1.06
CA ILE A 439 -32.33 17.59 -0.84
C ILE A 439 -32.29 18.05 0.63
N ARG A 440 -31.23 17.69 1.36
CA ARG A 440 -31.01 18.14 2.75
C ARG A 440 -30.09 19.34 2.73
N THR A 441 -30.46 20.39 3.46
CA THR A 441 -29.61 21.56 3.74
C THR A 441 -29.14 21.49 5.19
N PHE A 442 -27.92 21.99 5.45
CA PHE A 442 -27.32 21.97 6.78
C PHE A 442 -26.97 23.39 7.24
N PRO A 443 -26.96 23.67 8.56
CA PRO A 443 -26.46 24.94 9.08
C PRO A 443 -24.94 25.01 8.96
N HIS A 444 -24.43 26.09 8.34
CA HIS A 444 -23.00 26.37 8.23
C HIS A 444 -22.48 27.12 9.48
N PRO A 445 -21.25 26.83 9.96
CA PRO A 445 -20.30 25.82 9.49
C PRO A 445 -20.72 24.39 9.88
N ILE A 446 -20.61 23.44 8.95
CA ILE A 446 -21.00 22.03 9.14
C ILE A 446 -20.03 21.32 10.11
N TYR A 447 -18.76 21.74 10.09
CA TYR A 447 -17.67 21.20 10.92
C TYR A 447 -17.94 21.30 12.42
N SER A 448 -18.47 22.44 12.87
CA SER A 448 -18.78 22.72 14.26
C SER A 448 -19.93 21.85 14.78
N ASN A 449 -20.89 21.52 13.91
CA ASN A 449 -22.08 20.75 14.25
C ASN A 449 -21.88 19.23 14.13
N SER A 450 -20.69 18.77 13.70
CA SER A 450 -20.42 17.36 13.42
C SER A 450 -19.44 16.77 14.44
N PRO A 451 -19.82 15.73 15.21
CA PRO A 451 -18.93 15.15 16.23
C PRO A 451 -17.75 14.37 15.63
N THR A 452 -17.89 13.79 14.44
CA THR A 452 -16.87 12.93 13.83
C THR A 452 -16.43 13.42 12.45
N TYR A 453 -15.19 13.08 12.06
CA TYR A 453 -14.64 13.35 10.72
C TYR A 453 -15.52 12.77 9.59
N ARG A 454 -15.96 11.51 9.79
CA ARG A 454 -16.82 10.78 8.87
C ARG A 454 -18.13 11.53 8.60
N GLU A 455 -18.82 11.92 9.66
CA GLU A 455 -20.10 12.61 9.52
C GLU A 455 -19.94 14.00 8.91
N TRP A 456 -18.89 14.72 9.28
CA TRP A 456 -18.58 16.03 8.71
C TRP A 456 -18.41 15.94 7.19
N LEU A 457 -17.52 15.05 6.72
CA LEU A 457 -17.23 14.92 5.29
C LEU A 457 -18.46 14.46 4.50
N GLN A 458 -19.26 13.55 5.05
CA GLN A 458 -20.50 13.10 4.43
C GLN A 458 -21.55 14.21 4.33
N ARG A 459 -21.78 14.96 5.43
CA ARG A 459 -22.74 16.08 5.44
C ARG A 459 -22.31 17.17 4.46
N TRP A 460 -21.02 17.50 4.44
CA TRP A 460 -20.48 18.50 3.52
C TRP A 460 -20.58 18.07 2.05
N ALA A 461 -20.24 16.82 1.74
CA ALA A 461 -20.43 16.27 0.39
C ALA A 461 -21.91 16.24 -0.01
N MET A 462 -22.83 15.83 0.88
CA MET A 462 -24.28 15.84 0.58
C MET A 462 -24.80 17.25 0.30
N ASP A 463 -24.37 18.22 1.11
CA ASP A 463 -24.72 19.63 0.94
C ASP A 463 -24.26 20.17 -0.43
N LEU A 464 -23.01 19.91 -0.79
CA LEU A 464 -22.46 20.29 -2.09
C LEU A 464 -23.19 19.61 -3.27
N VAL A 465 -23.57 18.32 -3.15
CA VAL A 465 -24.41 17.65 -4.18
C VAL A 465 -25.76 18.37 -4.28
N GLY A 466 -26.36 18.74 -3.14
CA GLY A 466 -27.62 19.48 -3.09
C GLY A 466 -27.54 20.81 -3.84
N LYS A 467 -26.47 21.58 -3.60
CA LYS A 467 -26.19 22.85 -4.27
C LYS A 467 -26.00 22.69 -5.78
N ILE A 468 -25.22 21.70 -6.21
CA ILE A 468 -25.00 21.40 -7.64
C ILE A 468 -26.33 21.10 -8.35
N MET A 469 -27.20 20.34 -7.69
CA MET A 469 -28.48 19.92 -8.27
C MET A 469 -29.50 21.05 -8.32
N SER A 470 -29.37 22.03 -7.42
CA SER A 470 -30.21 23.23 -7.34
C SER A 470 -29.75 24.36 -8.27
N MET A 471 -28.60 24.22 -8.95
CA MET A 471 -28.08 25.26 -9.85
C MET A 471 -29.05 25.56 -11.01
N PRO A 472 -29.35 26.84 -11.29
CA PRO A 472 -30.19 27.24 -12.42
C PRO A 472 -29.45 27.07 -13.75
N GLY A 473 -30.17 26.69 -14.80
CA GLY A 473 -29.62 26.52 -16.15
C GLY A 473 -29.64 25.07 -16.66
N GLN A 474 -29.77 24.92 -17.98
CA GLN A 474 -29.72 23.64 -18.71
C GLN A 474 -28.50 23.54 -19.65
N ASP A 475 -27.53 24.43 -19.49
CA ASP A 475 -26.30 24.38 -20.29
C ASP A 475 -25.60 23.04 -20.10
N ARG A 476 -24.92 22.57 -21.15
CA ARG A 476 -24.23 21.26 -21.16
C ARG A 476 -23.37 21.02 -19.91
N PRO A 477 -22.53 21.96 -19.43
CA PRO A 477 -21.69 21.72 -18.24
C PRO A 477 -22.52 21.51 -16.95
N VAL A 478 -23.65 22.22 -16.82
CA VAL A 478 -24.56 22.09 -15.68
C VAL A 478 -25.29 20.75 -15.75
N ARG A 479 -25.72 20.31 -16.95
CA ARG A 479 -26.35 18.99 -17.13
C ARG A 479 -25.39 17.85 -16.85
N ASP A 480 -24.18 17.93 -17.40
CA ASP A 480 -23.18 16.87 -17.28
C ASP A 480 -22.67 16.77 -15.83
N SER A 481 -22.47 17.90 -15.14
CA SER A 481 -22.15 17.89 -13.70
C SER A 481 -23.30 17.37 -12.82
N LYS A 482 -24.56 17.74 -13.10
CA LYS A 482 -25.73 17.17 -12.41
C LYS A 482 -25.84 15.65 -12.60
N THR A 483 -25.52 15.17 -13.81
CA THR A 483 -25.54 13.74 -14.12
C THR A 483 -24.42 13.01 -13.38
N ILE A 484 -23.18 13.52 -13.44
CA ILE A 484 -22.01 12.86 -12.83
C ILE A 484 -22.04 12.92 -11.30
N PHE A 485 -22.39 14.06 -10.69
CA PHE A 485 -22.41 14.17 -9.22
C PHE A 485 -23.72 13.67 -8.60
N GLY A 486 -24.83 13.69 -9.35
CA GLY A 486 -26.14 13.25 -8.87
C GLY A 486 -26.19 11.77 -8.49
N VAL A 487 -25.39 10.92 -9.13
CA VAL A 487 -25.33 9.48 -8.82
C VAL A 487 -24.82 9.17 -7.42
N PHE A 488 -24.02 10.06 -6.83
CA PHE A 488 -23.41 9.85 -5.52
C PHE A 488 -24.37 10.09 -4.36
N ARG A 489 -25.59 10.59 -4.61
CA ARG A 489 -26.61 10.84 -3.57
C ARG A 489 -26.94 9.60 -2.72
N GLY A 490 -27.03 8.43 -3.36
CA GLY A 490 -27.28 7.17 -2.67
C GLY A 490 -26.05 6.63 -1.94
N ILE A 491 -24.86 6.85 -2.51
CA ILE A 491 -23.58 6.36 -2.01
C ILE A 491 -23.18 7.11 -0.73
N LEU A 492 -23.27 8.44 -0.75
CA LEU A 492 -22.85 9.30 0.36
C LEU A 492 -23.67 9.10 1.64
N ARG A 493 -24.88 8.50 1.54
CA ARG A 493 -25.71 8.12 2.69
C ARG A 493 -25.17 6.94 3.47
N ASN A 494 -24.34 6.12 2.84
CA ASN A 494 -23.76 4.93 3.42
C ASN A 494 -22.33 5.23 3.91
N GLN A 495 -21.70 4.27 4.61
CA GLN A 495 -20.50 4.49 5.41
C GLN A 495 -19.19 4.72 4.61
N ASP A 496 -19.21 5.12 3.35
CA ASP A 496 -17.99 5.25 2.53
C ASP A 496 -17.42 6.68 2.52
N VAL A 497 -16.42 6.91 3.37
CA VAL A 497 -15.69 8.19 3.49
C VAL A 497 -14.70 8.40 2.35
N ALA A 498 -14.11 7.32 1.82
CA ALA A 498 -13.12 7.38 0.75
C ALA A 498 -13.69 7.97 -0.55
N VAL A 499 -14.91 7.58 -0.91
CA VAL A 499 -15.61 8.11 -2.09
C VAL A 499 -15.89 9.60 -1.92
N ALA A 500 -16.32 10.03 -0.73
CA ALA A 500 -16.55 11.44 -0.43
C ALA A 500 -15.25 12.26 -0.53
N HIS A 501 -14.15 11.77 0.06
CA HIS A 501 -12.84 12.45 0.02
C HIS A 501 -12.34 12.68 -1.41
N HIS A 502 -12.44 11.67 -2.27
CA HIS A 502 -11.91 11.74 -3.63
C HIS A 502 -12.70 12.72 -4.54
N ILE A 503 -14.02 12.82 -4.33
CA ILE A 503 -14.91 13.61 -5.18
C ILE A 503 -15.03 15.06 -4.69
N LEU A 504 -14.82 15.30 -3.39
CA LEU A 504 -14.97 16.60 -2.75
C LEU A 504 -14.25 17.75 -3.49
N PRO A 505 -12.97 17.65 -3.90
CA PRO A 505 -12.28 18.76 -4.56
C PRO A 505 -12.95 19.21 -5.86
N HIS A 506 -13.48 18.25 -6.62
CA HIS A 506 -14.19 18.49 -7.87
C HIS A 506 -15.55 19.16 -7.65
N MET A 507 -16.24 18.77 -6.58
CA MET A 507 -17.53 19.35 -6.22
C MET A 507 -17.37 20.79 -5.76
N VAL A 508 -16.40 21.05 -4.89
CA VAL A 508 -16.09 22.41 -4.41
C VAL A 508 -15.73 23.30 -5.60
N LEU A 509 -14.86 22.83 -6.50
CA LEU A 509 -14.50 23.57 -7.70
C LEU A 509 -15.75 23.90 -8.56
N ASN A 510 -16.62 22.92 -8.80
CA ASN A 510 -17.82 23.14 -9.61
C ASN A 510 -18.79 24.15 -8.96
N VAL A 511 -18.97 24.08 -7.63
CA VAL A 511 -19.81 25.03 -6.88
C VAL A 511 -19.21 26.44 -6.92
N LEU A 512 -17.89 26.59 -6.75
CA LEU A 512 -17.23 27.90 -6.86
C LEU A 512 -17.37 28.52 -8.25
N LEU A 513 -17.33 27.70 -9.30
CA LEU A 513 -17.49 28.14 -10.69
C LEU A 513 -18.93 28.55 -11.05
N SER A 514 -19.92 28.21 -10.22
CA SER A 514 -21.30 28.69 -10.39
C SER A 514 -21.45 30.21 -10.16
N GLY A 515 -20.49 30.83 -9.47
CA GLY A 515 -20.41 32.28 -9.27
C GLY A 515 -21.29 32.85 -8.16
N ASP A 516 -21.98 32.02 -7.37
CA ASP A 516 -22.79 32.48 -6.24
C ASP A 516 -21.92 32.91 -5.05
N SER A 517 -22.12 34.15 -4.57
CA SER A 517 -21.35 34.69 -3.44
C SER A 517 -21.68 33.99 -2.12
N ILE A 518 -22.91 33.50 -1.95
CA ILE A 518 -23.33 32.84 -0.69
C ILE A 518 -22.57 31.52 -0.52
N TYR A 519 -22.50 30.69 -1.57
CA TYR A 519 -21.77 29.43 -1.52
C TYR A 519 -20.27 29.64 -1.31
N ARG A 520 -19.72 30.72 -1.87
CA ARG A 520 -18.31 31.09 -1.65
C ARG A 520 -18.04 31.38 -0.17
N ASP A 521 -18.89 32.19 0.47
CA ASP A 521 -18.72 32.57 1.87
C ASP A 521 -18.89 31.35 2.81
N GLU A 522 -19.83 30.47 2.52
CA GLU A 522 -20.03 29.21 3.24
C GLU A 522 -18.80 28.27 3.15
N ILE A 523 -18.22 28.12 1.96
CA ILE A 523 -17.00 27.31 1.76
C ILE A 523 -15.81 27.95 2.49
N CYS A 524 -15.67 29.27 2.45
CA CYS A 524 -14.62 29.98 3.19
C CYS A 524 -14.78 29.80 4.71
N ALA A 525 -16.01 29.90 5.22
CA ALA A 525 -16.31 29.69 6.64
C ALA A 525 -15.97 28.26 7.07
N GLU A 526 -16.25 27.26 6.23
CA GLU A 526 -15.92 25.86 6.49
C GLU A 526 -14.40 25.62 6.56
N ILE A 527 -13.64 26.16 5.61
CA ILE A 527 -12.17 26.08 5.58
C ILE A 527 -11.58 26.75 6.83
N ASN A 528 -12.03 27.96 7.16
CA ASN A 528 -11.54 28.69 8.32
C ASN A 528 -11.87 27.99 9.65
N ALA A 529 -13.06 27.40 9.78
CA ALA A 529 -13.44 26.65 10.98
C ALA A 529 -12.51 25.44 11.23
N VAL A 530 -12.15 24.69 10.18
CA VAL A 530 -11.23 23.54 10.29
C VAL A 530 -9.82 23.98 10.65
N LEU A 531 -9.32 25.04 10.02
CA LEU A 531 -7.97 25.55 10.27
C LEU A 531 -7.86 26.19 11.67
N GLN A 532 -8.89 26.91 12.13
CA GLN A 532 -8.95 27.46 13.49
C GLN A 532 -8.93 26.37 14.56
N ASP A 533 -9.62 25.26 14.34
CA ASP A 533 -9.61 24.11 15.25
C ASP A 533 -8.25 23.38 15.27
N GLN A 534 -7.44 23.47 14.21
CA GLN A 534 -6.05 22.98 14.26
C GLN A 534 -5.16 23.84 15.15
N VAL A 535 -5.33 25.17 15.09
CA VAL A 535 -4.51 26.11 15.84
C VAL A 535 -4.93 26.12 17.32
N ASN A 536 -6.24 26.13 17.57
CA ASN A 536 -6.83 26.09 18.90
C ASN A 536 -7.50 24.72 19.08
N PRO A 537 -6.79 23.73 19.65
CA PRO A 537 -7.23 22.34 19.65
C PRO A 537 -8.51 22.15 20.48
N THR A 538 -9.65 21.98 19.81
CA THR A 538 -10.91 21.57 20.44
C THR A 538 -11.35 20.18 19.94
N GLY A 539 -11.60 19.24 20.87
CA GLY A 539 -12.07 17.89 20.52
C GLY A 539 -10.97 16.87 20.12
N PRO A 540 -11.36 15.73 19.49
CA PRO A 540 -10.46 14.60 19.22
C PRO A 540 -9.38 14.89 18.17
N ALA A 541 -8.13 14.51 18.45
CA ALA A 541 -6.99 14.74 17.56
C ALA A 541 -7.14 14.10 16.17
N ASP A 542 -7.78 12.93 16.08
CA ASP A 542 -7.98 12.23 14.80
C ASP A 542 -8.90 12.98 13.86
N LYS A 543 -10.00 13.55 14.39
CA LYS A 543 -10.93 14.38 13.60
C LYS A 543 -10.17 15.56 13.00
N ARG A 544 -9.40 16.24 13.84
CA ARG A 544 -8.61 17.42 13.48
C ARG A 544 -7.62 17.11 12.36
N ASN A 545 -6.75 16.13 12.57
CA ASN A 545 -5.68 15.82 11.62
C ASN A 545 -6.22 15.37 10.26
N LEU A 546 -7.25 14.52 10.25
CA LEU A 546 -7.87 14.05 9.00
C LEU A 546 -8.59 15.18 8.27
N SER A 547 -9.39 16.00 8.99
CA SER A 547 -10.06 17.17 8.39
C SER A 547 -9.07 18.18 7.81
N ALA A 548 -7.96 18.45 8.49
CA ALA A 548 -6.92 19.34 7.99
C ALA A 548 -6.29 18.80 6.68
N GLN A 549 -6.03 17.50 6.60
CA GLN A 549 -5.53 16.86 5.37
C GLN A 549 -6.51 17.04 4.20
N VAL A 550 -7.82 16.88 4.41
CA VAL A 550 -8.83 17.12 3.36
C VAL A 550 -8.78 18.55 2.85
N ILE A 551 -8.70 19.54 3.76
CA ILE A 551 -8.63 20.95 3.39
C ILE A 551 -7.33 21.25 2.63
N PHE A 552 -6.23 20.65 3.05
CA PHE A 552 -4.96 20.76 2.35
C PHE A 552 -4.99 20.17 0.94
N ASP A 553 -5.54 18.98 0.76
CA ASP A 553 -5.72 18.34 -0.54
C ASP A 553 -6.62 19.20 -1.45
N LEU A 554 -7.69 19.77 -0.89
CA LEU A 554 -8.57 20.70 -1.59
C LEU A 554 -7.82 21.96 -2.06
N MET A 555 -7.05 22.61 -1.19
CA MET A 555 -6.27 23.80 -1.54
C MET A 555 -5.21 23.52 -2.61
N ASP A 556 -4.55 22.37 -2.54
CA ASP A 556 -3.57 21.94 -3.54
C ASP A 556 -4.26 21.68 -4.89
N HIS A 557 -5.44 21.07 -4.89
CA HIS A 557 -6.25 20.87 -6.10
C HIS A 557 -6.65 22.20 -6.74
N LEU A 558 -7.17 23.15 -5.95
CA LEU A 558 -7.54 24.49 -6.43
C LEU A 558 -6.33 25.25 -6.96
N SER A 559 -5.18 25.17 -6.27
CA SER A 559 -3.93 25.79 -6.69
C SER A 559 -3.39 25.19 -7.99
N LYS A 560 -3.45 23.87 -8.13
CA LYS A 560 -3.05 23.15 -9.34
C LYS A 560 -3.94 23.54 -10.53
N TRP A 561 -5.26 23.60 -10.32
CA TRP A 561 -6.21 24.06 -11.33
C TRP A 561 -5.93 25.51 -11.78
N LEU A 562 -5.67 26.42 -10.84
CA LEU A 562 -5.29 27.81 -11.14
C LEU A 562 -4.01 27.89 -11.99
N ARG A 563 -2.98 27.10 -11.65
CA ARG A 563 -1.73 27.05 -12.42
C ARG A 563 -1.96 26.57 -13.84
N LEU A 564 -2.72 25.49 -14.03
CA LEU A 564 -3.03 24.94 -15.35
C LEU A 564 -3.80 25.96 -16.21
N ASN A 565 -4.78 26.65 -15.63
CA ASN A 565 -5.55 27.65 -16.38
C ASN A 565 -4.79 28.93 -16.70
N ARG A 566 -3.85 29.36 -15.84
CA ARG A 566 -2.94 30.48 -16.15
C ARG A 566 -2.02 30.19 -17.33
N VAL A 567 -1.57 28.95 -17.47
CA VAL A 567 -0.70 28.52 -18.59
C VAL A 567 -1.51 28.30 -19.87
N ALA A 568 -2.74 27.78 -19.76
CA ALA A 568 -3.52 27.36 -20.92
C ALA A 568 -4.35 28.47 -21.59
N ARG A 569 -4.84 29.50 -20.87
CA ARG A 569 -5.79 30.49 -21.42
C ARG A 569 -5.67 31.88 -20.77
N SER A 570 -5.34 32.92 -21.56
CA SER A 570 -5.22 34.31 -21.10
C SER A 570 -6.56 35.04 -20.85
N ASP A 571 -7.68 34.56 -21.39
CA ASP A 571 -8.95 35.32 -21.48
C ASP A 571 -9.98 35.03 -20.36
N ARG A 572 -9.74 34.10 -19.42
CA ARG A 572 -10.67 33.74 -18.33
C ARG A 572 -10.25 34.35 -16.97
N THR A 573 -10.01 35.65 -16.94
CA THR A 573 -9.55 36.36 -15.73
C THR A 573 -10.62 36.43 -14.62
N ASP A 574 -11.90 36.52 -14.97
CA ASP A 574 -12.96 36.70 -13.95
C ASP A 574 -13.28 35.41 -13.18
N ILE A 575 -13.22 34.25 -13.85
CA ILE A 575 -13.47 32.95 -13.23
C ILE A 575 -12.30 32.53 -12.32
N THR A 576 -11.06 32.82 -12.76
CA THR A 576 -9.87 32.54 -11.95
C THR A 576 -9.79 33.44 -10.71
N ARG A 577 -10.29 34.69 -10.79
CA ARG A 577 -10.41 35.61 -9.66
C ARG A 577 -11.32 35.10 -8.55
N ILE A 578 -12.40 34.37 -8.86
CA ILE A 578 -13.31 33.82 -7.83
C ILE A 578 -12.57 32.79 -6.97
N VAL A 579 -11.88 31.85 -7.61
CA VAL A 579 -11.11 30.79 -6.92
C VAL A 579 -9.89 31.38 -6.21
N GLU A 580 -9.20 32.34 -6.84
CA GLU A 580 -8.09 33.07 -6.20
C GLU A 580 -8.56 33.87 -4.98
N GLY A 581 -9.77 34.44 -5.05
CA GLY A 581 -10.42 35.14 -3.94
C GLY A 581 -10.77 34.23 -2.76
N VAL A 582 -10.97 32.93 -2.97
CA VAL A 582 -11.15 31.96 -1.87
C VAL A 582 -9.81 31.58 -1.25
N LEU A 583 -8.76 31.44 -2.05
CA LEU A 583 -7.42 31.15 -1.50
C LEU A 583 -6.81 32.36 -0.80
N SER A 584 -7.14 33.58 -1.20
CA SER A 584 -6.67 34.81 -0.57
C SER A 584 -7.49 35.23 0.65
N SER A 585 -8.72 34.75 0.81
CA SER A 585 -9.53 35.00 2.02
C SER A 585 -9.04 34.20 3.22
N ILE A 586 -8.25 33.15 2.99
CA ILE A 586 -7.61 32.37 4.04
C ILE A 586 -6.43 33.16 4.57
N GLU A 587 -6.44 33.44 5.86
CA GLU A 587 -5.33 34.12 6.53
C GLU A 587 -4.04 33.28 6.46
N THR A 588 -2.98 33.86 5.89
CA THR A 588 -1.68 33.17 5.70
C THR A 588 -1.09 32.67 7.02
N GLU A 589 -1.28 33.41 8.11
CA GLU A 589 -0.80 33.05 9.44
C GLU A 589 -1.57 31.87 10.04
N LEU A 590 -2.90 31.85 9.90
CA LEU A 590 -3.73 30.72 10.29
C LEU A 590 -3.30 29.45 9.55
N MET A 591 -3.10 29.56 8.24
CA MET A 591 -2.69 28.43 7.39
C MET A 591 -1.30 27.91 7.75
N ALA A 592 -0.35 28.80 8.03
CA ALA A 592 1.00 28.42 8.43
C ALA A 592 1.01 27.69 9.78
N ASN A 593 0.29 28.21 10.78
CA ASN A 593 0.19 27.57 12.10
C ASN A 593 -0.54 26.23 12.04
N ALA A 594 -1.64 26.12 11.29
CA ALA A 594 -2.37 24.87 11.11
C ALA A 594 -1.51 23.81 10.39
N ALA A 595 -0.71 24.22 9.40
CA ALA A 595 0.21 23.33 8.69
C ALA A 595 1.35 22.84 9.59
N LEU A 596 1.89 23.70 10.47
CA LEU A 596 2.91 23.34 11.45
C LEU A 596 2.40 22.25 12.41
N GLN A 597 1.21 22.44 12.99
CA GLN A 597 0.59 21.45 13.88
C GLN A 597 0.28 20.13 13.18
N SER A 598 -0.07 20.19 11.89
CA SER A 598 -0.33 19.01 11.05
C SER A 598 0.94 18.32 10.53
N LYS A 599 2.13 18.75 10.95
CA LYS A 599 3.45 18.28 10.47
C LYS A 599 3.64 18.38 8.95
N ALA A 600 2.95 19.34 8.32
CA ALA A 600 3.11 19.65 6.90
C ALA A 600 4.17 20.75 6.71
N TYR A 601 5.42 20.44 7.11
CA TYR A 601 6.52 21.40 7.24
C TYR A 601 6.78 22.22 5.98
N ALA A 602 6.85 21.60 4.79
CA ALA A 602 7.06 22.33 3.53
C ALA A 602 5.94 23.35 3.22
N ARG A 603 4.69 23.01 3.57
CA ARG A 603 3.55 23.90 3.36
C ARG A 603 3.56 25.04 4.39
N SER A 604 3.91 24.73 5.64
CA SER A 604 4.11 25.72 6.70
C SER A 604 5.23 26.71 6.36
N LEU A 605 6.37 26.21 5.86
CA LEU A 605 7.54 27.00 5.49
C LEU A 605 7.17 28.05 4.44
N ARG A 606 6.58 27.60 3.32
CA ARG A 606 6.14 28.47 2.23
C ARG A 606 5.23 29.59 2.72
N SER A 607 4.28 29.28 3.61
CA SER A 607 3.30 30.24 4.10
C SER A 607 3.93 31.26 5.05
N PHE A 608 4.83 30.83 5.94
CA PHE A 608 5.59 31.75 6.80
C PHE A 608 6.52 32.65 5.98
N GLU A 609 7.21 32.12 4.98
CA GLU A 609 8.04 32.92 4.06
C GLU A 609 7.21 33.96 3.31
N GLN A 610 6.06 33.56 2.77
CA GLN A 610 5.13 34.50 2.10
C GLN A 610 4.68 35.61 3.04
N ARG A 611 4.37 35.29 4.29
CA ARG A 611 3.99 36.27 5.32
C ARG A 611 5.16 37.21 5.65
N ILE A 612 6.37 36.70 5.82
CA ILE A 612 7.57 37.50 6.07
C ILE A 612 7.85 38.47 4.92
N VAL A 613 7.74 38.01 3.67
CA VAL A 613 7.90 38.86 2.49
C VAL A 613 6.85 39.97 2.47
N GLN A 614 5.60 39.66 2.83
CA GLN A 614 4.53 40.65 2.93
C GLN A 614 4.83 41.70 4.02
N LEU A 615 5.18 41.26 5.23
CA LEU A 615 5.49 42.14 6.36
C LEU A 615 6.70 43.05 6.10
N ARG A 616 7.72 42.53 5.40
CA ARG A 616 8.86 43.35 4.94
C ARG A 616 8.46 44.41 3.92
N ARG A 617 7.53 44.10 3.01
CA ARG A 617 6.99 45.08 2.05
C ARG A 617 6.17 46.17 2.76
N GLU A 618 5.49 45.81 3.84
CA GLU A 618 4.75 46.73 4.72
C GLU A 618 5.67 47.58 5.63
N LYS A 619 7.00 47.41 5.55
CA LYS A 619 8.03 48.11 6.36
C LYS A 619 7.83 47.96 7.88
N ARG A 620 7.34 46.80 8.32
CA ARG A 620 7.24 46.48 9.75
C ARG A 620 8.62 46.28 10.38
N GLU A 621 8.72 46.53 11.68
CA GLU A 621 9.98 46.37 12.43
C GLU A 621 10.40 44.90 12.53
N ASN A 622 11.71 44.66 12.61
CA ASN A 622 12.28 43.31 12.72
C ASN A 622 11.91 42.59 14.04
N THR A 623 11.44 43.31 15.05
CA THR A 623 10.92 42.76 16.32
C THR A 623 9.66 41.92 16.11
N GLU A 624 8.73 42.37 15.26
CA GLU A 624 7.52 41.60 14.92
C GLU A 624 7.84 40.38 14.03
N LEU A 625 8.95 40.43 13.28
CA LEU A 625 9.42 39.33 12.44
C LEU A 625 10.08 38.20 13.26
N GLN A 626 10.50 38.48 14.49
CA GLN A 626 11.24 37.53 15.32
C GLN A 626 10.43 36.27 15.64
N THR A 627 9.13 36.41 15.92
CA THR A 627 8.21 35.28 16.17
C THR A 627 8.14 34.35 14.96
N TYR A 628 8.18 34.92 13.75
CA TYR A 628 8.15 34.14 12.52
C TYR A 628 9.49 33.43 12.26
N PHE A 629 10.61 34.08 12.56
CA PHE A 629 11.94 33.43 12.49
C PHE A 629 12.06 32.28 13.49
N GLU A 630 11.49 32.38 14.69
CA GLU A 630 11.43 31.27 15.64
C GLU A 630 10.63 30.07 15.10
N ARG A 631 9.48 30.32 14.46
CA ARG A 631 8.70 29.25 13.82
C ARG A 631 9.43 28.63 12.61
N LEU A 632 10.13 29.44 11.81
CA LEU A 632 10.99 28.92 10.73
C LEU A 632 12.14 28.07 11.29
N HIS A 633 12.77 28.53 12.38
CA HIS A 633 13.84 27.82 13.08
C HIS A 633 13.34 26.45 13.59
N GLN A 634 12.10 26.37 14.09
CA GLN A 634 11.50 25.09 14.45
C GLN A 634 11.30 24.18 13.22
N ILE A 635 10.79 24.73 12.11
CA ILE A 635 10.52 23.95 10.88
C ILE A 635 11.82 23.40 10.28
N TYR A 636 12.88 24.19 10.18
CA TYR A 636 14.17 23.72 9.66
C TYR A 636 14.82 22.67 10.56
N SER A 637 14.60 22.75 11.88
CA SER A 637 15.06 21.72 12.81
C SER A 637 14.37 20.37 12.56
N GLU A 638 13.09 20.39 12.17
CA GLU A 638 12.31 19.18 11.90
C GLU A 638 12.54 18.63 10.49
N LEU A 639 12.95 19.49 9.55
CA LEU A 639 13.36 19.11 8.19
C LEU A 639 14.79 18.58 8.11
N ASP A 640 15.58 18.68 9.19
CA ASP A 640 17.00 18.33 9.24
C ASP A 640 17.84 19.05 8.14
N GLU A 641 17.53 20.32 7.83
CA GLU A 641 18.28 21.13 6.86
C GLU A 641 19.21 22.14 7.57
N PRO A 642 20.51 21.82 7.75
CA PRO A 642 21.44 22.68 8.50
C PRO A 642 21.71 24.02 7.81
N ASP A 643 21.76 24.05 6.48
CA ASP A 643 22.01 25.26 5.70
C ASP A 643 20.87 26.28 5.88
N GLY A 644 19.62 25.81 5.84
CA GLY A 644 18.44 26.63 6.08
C GLY A 644 18.39 27.15 7.52
N MET A 645 18.81 26.33 8.49
CA MET A 645 18.95 26.74 9.88
C MET A 645 19.94 27.89 10.04
N GLU A 646 21.16 27.75 9.52
CA GLU A 646 22.21 28.76 9.63
C GLU A 646 21.76 30.09 8.99
N GLY A 647 21.04 29.99 7.86
CA GLY A 647 20.44 31.13 7.17
C GLY A 647 19.40 31.87 8.03
N VAL A 648 18.54 31.15 8.75
CA VAL A 648 17.53 31.77 9.64
C VAL A 648 18.17 32.33 10.90
N SER A 649 19.14 31.64 11.49
CA SER A 649 19.84 32.09 12.69
C SER A 649 20.54 33.43 12.50
N ALA A 650 21.02 33.73 11.28
CA ALA A 650 21.60 35.03 10.96
C ALA A 650 20.61 36.22 11.09
N PHE A 651 19.30 35.96 11.03
CA PHE A 651 18.26 36.98 11.19
C PHE A 651 17.70 37.08 12.61
N VAL A 652 18.06 36.16 13.52
CA VAL A 652 17.60 36.14 14.91
C VAL A 652 18.42 37.14 15.74
N ILE A 653 17.79 38.23 16.17
CA ILE A 653 18.48 39.33 16.90
C ILE A 653 19.04 38.89 18.26
N SER A 654 18.27 38.09 19.01
CA SER A 654 18.66 37.56 20.31
C SER A 654 18.28 36.08 20.40
N PRO A 655 19.24 35.15 20.28
CA PRO A 655 18.95 33.71 20.33
C PRO A 655 18.60 33.30 21.76
N SER A 656 17.45 32.63 21.93
CA SER A 656 17.09 31.97 23.18
C SER A 656 17.96 30.71 23.37
N LEU A 657 17.96 30.16 24.59
CA LEU A 657 18.65 28.90 24.85
C LEU A 657 18.11 27.77 23.95
N GLU A 658 16.81 27.77 23.65
CA GLU A 658 16.19 26.81 22.73
C GLU A 658 16.65 26.99 21.27
N HIS A 659 16.89 28.22 20.82
CA HIS A 659 17.47 28.48 19.50
C HIS A 659 18.88 27.90 19.42
N GLN A 660 19.72 28.17 20.43
CA GLN A 660 21.08 27.64 20.48
C GLN A 660 21.12 26.12 20.53
N ILE A 661 20.21 25.50 21.29
CA ILE A 661 20.05 24.04 21.32
C ILE A 661 19.74 23.52 19.91
N ARG A 662 18.69 24.02 19.27
CA ARG A 662 18.25 23.56 17.94
C ARG A 662 19.35 23.76 16.89
N GLU A 663 20.05 24.90 16.91
CA GLU A 663 21.18 25.18 16.02
C GLU A 663 22.35 24.20 16.25
N HIS A 664 22.71 23.94 17.50
CA HIS A 664 23.78 22.99 17.83
C HIS A 664 23.39 21.55 17.47
N GLU A 665 22.12 21.17 17.60
CA GLU A 665 21.62 19.87 17.15
C GLU A 665 21.67 19.73 15.62
N SER A 666 21.22 20.73 14.87
CA SER A 666 21.20 20.68 13.40
C SER A 666 22.60 20.77 12.80
N THR A 667 23.51 21.56 13.40
CA THR A 667 24.91 21.68 12.96
C THR A 667 25.81 20.55 13.46
N GLY A 668 25.30 19.70 14.35
CA GLY A 668 26.03 18.55 14.86
C GLY A 668 27.05 18.83 15.96
N ARG A 669 27.00 20.01 16.57
CA ARG A 669 27.84 20.39 17.71
C ARG A 669 27.24 19.87 19.01
N TRP A 670 27.19 18.54 19.14
CA TRP A 670 26.44 17.87 20.21
C TRP A 670 26.95 18.16 21.64
N THR A 671 28.23 18.48 21.85
CA THR A 671 28.74 18.89 23.18
C THR A 671 28.26 20.27 23.59
N SER A 672 28.23 21.21 22.64
CA SER A 672 27.64 22.52 22.89
C SER A 672 26.14 22.37 23.17
N ALA A 673 25.44 21.53 22.40
CA ALA A 673 24.03 21.20 22.66
C ALA A 673 23.84 20.56 24.06
N GLN A 674 24.71 19.63 24.46
CA GLN A 674 24.68 19.01 25.78
C GLN A 674 24.80 20.06 26.89
N SER A 675 25.78 20.95 26.81
CA SER A 675 25.94 22.04 27.78
C SER A 675 24.70 22.93 27.85
N CYS A 676 24.09 23.26 26.71
CA CYS A 676 22.85 24.04 26.68
C CYS A 676 21.67 23.29 27.33
N TRP A 677 21.54 21.98 27.08
CA TRP A 677 20.54 21.13 27.71
C TRP A 677 20.74 21.00 29.23
N GLU A 678 21.98 20.84 29.69
CA GLU A 678 22.31 20.78 31.12
C GLU A 678 21.90 22.09 31.83
N VAL A 679 22.18 23.25 31.22
CA VAL A 679 21.75 24.55 31.75
C VAL A 679 20.21 24.66 31.76
N ARG A 680 19.53 24.19 30.72
CA ARG A 680 18.05 24.21 30.65
C ARG A 680 17.43 23.28 31.70
N LEU A 681 18.06 22.13 31.96
CA LEU A 681 17.64 21.14 32.95
C LEU A 681 17.86 21.65 34.38
N GLN A 682 18.96 22.38 34.64
CA GLN A 682 19.20 23.06 35.92
C GLN A 682 18.09 24.08 36.23
N GLN A 683 17.54 24.74 35.20
CA GLN A 683 16.42 25.67 35.35
C GLN A 683 15.07 24.98 35.57
N SER A 684 14.89 23.76 35.05
CA SER A 684 13.63 23.01 35.16
C SER A 684 13.89 21.51 35.32
N PRO A 685 14.21 21.04 36.55
CA PRO A 685 14.60 19.65 36.78
C PRO A 685 13.48 18.63 36.62
N ASP A 686 12.20 19.04 36.67
CA ASP A 686 11.07 18.11 36.68
C ASP A 686 10.51 17.80 35.28
N GLU A 687 11.01 18.47 34.23
CA GLU A 687 10.47 18.35 32.88
C GLU A 687 11.11 17.18 32.10
N VAL A 688 10.32 16.12 31.87
CA VAL A 688 10.77 14.90 31.17
C VAL A 688 11.23 15.19 29.74
N ALA A 689 10.62 16.15 29.05
CA ALA A 689 11.00 16.51 27.68
C ALA A 689 12.44 17.02 27.57
N LEU A 690 12.92 17.76 28.58
CA LEU A 690 14.30 18.27 28.63
C LEU A 690 15.31 17.14 28.83
N HIS A 691 14.95 16.16 29.65
CA HIS A 691 15.74 14.94 29.76
C HIS A 691 15.84 14.27 28.39
N VAL A 692 14.72 14.00 27.71
CA VAL A 692 14.72 13.39 26.37
C VAL A 692 15.61 14.14 25.37
N GLY A 693 15.66 15.47 25.42
CA GLY A 693 16.57 16.29 24.63
C GLY A 693 18.05 16.05 24.95
N LEU A 694 18.44 16.15 26.22
CA LEU A 694 19.80 15.84 26.69
C LEU A 694 20.22 14.41 26.30
N LEU A 695 19.29 13.49 26.49
CA LEU A 695 19.40 12.09 26.20
C LEU A 695 19.67 11.83 24.70
N LYS A 696 19.02 12.58 23.81
CA LYS A 696 19.26 12.56 22.36
C LYS A 696 20.67 13.07 22.02
N CYS A 697 21.14 14.12 22.68
CA CYS A 697 22.51 14.62 22.49
C CYS A 697 23.56 13.61 22.91
N LEU A 698 23.38 12.97 24.07
CA LEU A 698 24.28 11.92 24.56
C LEU A 698 24.36 10.75 23.57
N ARG A 699 23.22 10.30 23.03
CA ARG A 699 23.17 9.28 21.97
C ARG A 699 24.05 9.65 20.78
N ASN A 700 23.95 10.89 20.29
CA ASN A 700 24.67 11.33 19.10
C ASN A 700 26.16 11.62 19.35
N LEU A 701 26.55 11.90 20.61
CA LEU A 701 27.94 11.96 21.07
C LEU A 701 28.61 10.58 21.19
N GLY A 702 27.81 9.50 21.18
CA GLY A 702 28.29 8.16 21.50
C GLY A 702 28.45 7.94 23.01
N HIS A 703 27.87 8.80 23.85
CA HIS A 703 27.72 8.55 25.27
C HIS A 703 26.41 7.76 25.47
N TYR A 704 26.53 6.44 25.60
CA TYR A 704 25.40 5.51 25.45
C TYR A 704 24.46 5.39 26.66
N ALA A 705 24.12 6.47 27.34
CA ALA A 705 22.99 6.45 28.26
C ALA A 705 21.96 7.38 27.63
N PRO A 706 20.86 6.88 27.00
CA PRO A 706 19.64 6.65 27.82
C PRO A 706 18.29 6.13 27.19
N PHE A 707 18.16 5.76 25.91
CA PHE A 707 17.01 4.92 25.54
C PHE A 707 17.38 3.57 26.08
N ALA A 708 16.94 3.24 27.30
CA ALA A 708 17.52 2.17 28.09
C ALA A 708 17.72 0.89 27.28
N ALA A 709 16.84 0.57 26.33
CA ALA A 709 17.00 -0.56 25.41
C ALA A 709 18.09 -0.36 24.34
N GLU A 710 18.09 0.75 23.58
CA GLU A 710 19.07 0.98 22.50
C GLU A 710 20.49 1.13 23.05
N ALA A 711 20.61 1.92 24.12
CA ALA A 711 21.83 2.10 24.88
C ALA A 711 22.35 0.75 25.39
N ALA A 712 21.47 -0.03 26.03
CA ALA A 712 21.86 -1.29 26.63
C ALA A 712 22.35 -2.31 25.62
N TRP A 713 21.72 -2.49 24.45
CA TRP A 713 22.26 -3.43 23.46
C TRP A 713 23.55 -2.96 22.80
N ILE A 714 23.76 -1.64 22.67
CA ILE A 714 25.02 -1.09 22.11
C ILE A 714 26.17 -1.26 23.11
N ILE A 715 25.91 -1.04 24.41
CA ILE A 715 26.88 -1.28 25.49
C ILE A 715 27.10 -2.79 25.72
N GLY A 716 26.09 -3.61 25.43
CA GLY A 716 26.08 -5.05 25.72
C GLY A 716 25.47 -5.41 27.08
N ASP A 717 24.72 -4.51 27.71
CA ASP A 717 23.92 -4.77 28.92
C ASP A 717 22.60 -5.47 28.58
N TRP A 718 22.67 -6.77 28.28
CA TRP A 718 21.52 -7.54 27.83
C TRP A 718 20.43 -7.73 28.90
N ASP A 719 20.77 -7.57 30.19
CA ASP A 719 19.82 -7.68 31.30
C ASP A 719 18.81 -6.52 31.27
N THR A 720 19.28 -5.29 31.03
CA THR A 720 18.42 -4.12 30.86
C THR A 720 17.53 -4.23 29.61
N VAL A 721 18.05 -4.79 28.51
CA VAL A 721 17.24 -5.04 27.29
C VAL A 721 16.11 -6.04 27.57
N GLU A 722 16.39 -7.08 28.37
CA GLU A 722 15.41 -8.09 28.75
C GLU A 722 14.35 -7.55 29.72
N GLN A 723 14.74 -6.68 30.67
CA GLN A 723 13.81 -6.03 31.62
C GLN A 723 12.80 -5.12 30.91
N ILE A 724 13.21 -4.42 29.87
CA ILE A 724 12.32 -3.55 29.06
C ILE A 724 11.35 -4.40 28.23
N GLY A 725 11.77 -5.60 27.82
CA GLY A 725 10.90 -6.60 27.21
C GLY A 725 10.20 -6.11 25.94
N GLY A 726 8.90 -6.39 25.85
CA GLY A 726 8.07 -6.12 24.66
C GLY A 726 7.82 -4.65 24.36
N GLU A 727 8.03 -3.75 25.33
CA GLU A 727 7.88 -2.30 25.16
C GLU A 727 9.12 -1.65 24.52
N GLY A 728 10.21 -2.42 24.38
CA GLY A 728 11.45 -1.97 23.76
C GLY A 728 11.41 -1.98 22.22
N PRO A 729 12.40 -1.34 21.56
CA PRO A 729 12.50 -1.29 20.11
C PRO A 729 12.56 -2.71 19.50
N PRO A 730 11.81 -3.00 18.42
CA PRO A 730 11.76 -4.35 17.83
C PRO A 730 13.13 -4.88 17.35
N VAL A 731 14.05 -4.00 16.92
CA VAL A 731 15.42 -4.38 16.55
C VAL A 731 16.19 -4.95 17.74
N GLY A 732 16.01 -4.37 18.93
CA GLY A 732 16.60 -4.87 20.18
C GLY A 732 16.14 -6.28 20.52
N GLN A 733 14.88 -6.61 20.24
CA GLN A 733 14.35 -7.96 20.45
C GLN A 733 15.00 -8.98 19.51
N ALA A 734 15.26 -8.61 18.25
CA ALA A 734 15.99 -9.46 17.32
C ALA A 734 17.44 -9.69 17.77
N LEU A 735 18.12 -8.66 18.28
CA LEU A 735 19.48 -8.77 18.83
C LEU A 735 19.51 -9.59 20.13
N LEU A 736 18.54 -9.43 21.02
CA LEU A 736 18.40 -10.22 22.24
C LEU A 736 18.18 -11.70 21.92
N ALA A 737 17.36 -12.00 20.90
CA ALA A 737 17.16 -13.36 20.42
C ALA A 737 18.47 -13.98 19.88
N LEU A 738 19.26 -13.19 19.15
CA LEU A 738 20.58 -13.58 18.68
C LEU A 738 21.55 -13.85 19.83
N HIS A 739 21.57 -12.99 20.86
CA HIS A 739 22.38 -13.16 22.06
C HIS A 739 22.04 -14.45 22.82
N ARG A 740 20.74 -14.72 23.02
CA ARG A 740 20.23 -15.91 23.72
C ARG A 740 20.22 -17.18 22.85
N LYS A 741 20.67 -17.12 21.58
CA LYS A 741 20.65 -18.24 20.62
C LYS A 741 19.26 -18.90 20.46
N ARG A 742 18.19 -18.08 20.50
CA ARG A 742 16.81 -18.54 20.26
C ARG A 742 16.59 -18.77 18.77
N ASP A 743 15.48 -19.43 18.40
CA ASP A 743 15.08 -19.51 16.99
C ASP A 743 14.68 -18.12 16.49
N LEU A 744 15.50 -17.53 15.62
CA LEU A 744 15.26 -16.21 15.04
C LEU A 744 14.07 -16.21 14.07
N GLY A 745 13.72 -17.34 13.45
CA GLY A 745 12.67 -17.41 12.42
C GLY A 745 11.31 -16.81 12.82
N PRO A 746 10.68 -17.26 13.93
CA PRO A 746 9.41 -16.71 14.39
C PRO A 746 9.55 -15.28 14.94
N ILE A 747 10.68 -14.97 15.59
CA ILE A 747 10.92 -13.65 16.19
C ILE A 747 11.09 -12.59 15.10
N LEU A 748 11.85 -12.87 14.04
CA LEU A 748 12.03 -11.97 12.90
C LEU A 748 10.70 -11.70 12.19
N ARG A 749 9.80 -12.70 12.10
CA ARG A 749 8.45 -12.48 11.55
C ARG A 749 7.63 -11.52 12.40
N GLN A 750 7.66 -11.68 13.72
CA GLN A 750 6.97 -10.77 14.63
C GLN A 750 7.57 -9.36 14.61
N VAL A 751 8.89 -9.24 14.70
CA VAL A 751 9.62 -7.96 14.63
C VAL A 751 9.33 -7.21 13.33
N ARG A 752 9.34 -7.90 12.17
CA ARG A 752 8.99 -7.27 10.89
C ARG A 752 7.55 -6.78 10.86
N ARG A 753 6.62 -7.50 11.50
CA ARG A 753 5.22 -7.10 11.60
C ARG A 753 5.06 -5.84 12.45
N ASP A 754 5.73 -5.78 13.60
CA ASP A 754 5.66 -4.64 14.52
C ASP A 754 6.29 -3.38 13.89
N LEU A 755 7.40 -3.54 13.16
CA LEU A 755 8.02 -2.45 12.39
C LEU A 755 7.17 -2.04 11.19
N GLY A 756 6.62 -3.01 10.47
CA GLY A 756 5.79 -2.80 9.29
C GLY A 756 4.47 -2.10 9.59
N ALA A 757 3.92 -2.27 10.80
CA ALA A 757 2.74 -1.55 11.27
C ALA A 757 2.95 -0.02 11.30
N GLY A 758 4.20 0.45 11.39
CA GLY A 758 4.55 1.87 11.27
C GLY A 758 4.41 2.45 9.86
N ILE A 759 4.27 1.60 8.82
CA ILE A 759 4.07 2.03 7.43
C ILE A 759 2.59 2.36 7.21
N THR A 760 2.22 3.60 7.48
CA THR A 760 0.83 4.08 7.42
C THR A 760 0.46 4.78 6.11
N GLY A 761 1.43 5.05 5.23
CA GLY A 761 1.20 5.84 4.01
C GLY A 761 1.95 5.30 2.80
N LYS A 762 1.40 5.60 1.62
CA LYS A 762 2.00 5.27 0.31
C LYS A 762 3.19 6.16 -0.06
N GLN A 763 3.41 7.24 0.70
CA GLN A 763 4.51 8.17 0.49
C GLN A 763 5.80 7.60 1.08
N TYR A 764 6.80 7.39 0.22
CA TYR A 764 8.07 6.78 0.60
C TYR A 764 8.83 7.56 1.68
N GLY A 765 8.85 8.89 1.61
CA GLY A 765 9.54 9.72 2.61
C GLY A 765 9.02 9.49 4.04
N ARG A 766 7.71 9.32 4.22
CA ARG A 766 7.10 9.02 5.53
C ARG A 766 7.36 7.58 5.98
N ALA A 767 7.55 6.66 5.05
CA ALA A 767 7.84 5.26 5.32
C ALA A 767 9.35 4.96 5.49
N TYR A 768 10.23 5.95 5.26
CA TYR A 768 11.68 5.71 5.22
C TYR A 768 12.26 5.21 6.55
N GLU A 769 11.82 5.75 7.68
CA GLU A 769 12.29 5.32 9.00
C GLU A 769 11.88 3.86 9.30
N PRO A 770 10.59 3.46 9.20
CA PRO A 770 10.22 2.03 9.29
C PRO A 770 10.97 1.12 8.30
N LEU A 771 11.20 1.58 7.06
CA LEU A 771 11.97 0.84 6.06
C LEU A 771 13.44 0.65 6.46
N LEU A 772 14.04 1.67 7.08
CA LEU A 772 15.39 1.59 7.65
C LEU A 772 15.43 0.52 8.75
N GLN A 773 14.46 0.50 9.65
CA GLN A 773 14.39 -0.53 10.69
C GLN A 773 14.24 -1.95 10.10
N LEU A 774 13.41 -2.14 9.06
CA LEU A 774 13.32 -3.41 8.33
C LEU A 774 14.64 -3.79 7.65
N HIS A 775 15.38 -2.81 7.14
CA HIS A 775 16.72 -3.01 6.59
C HIS A 775 17.70 -3.51 7.66
N LEU A 776 17.70 -2.91 8.86
CA LEU A 776 18.56 -3.32 9.98
C LEU A 776 18.29 -4.78 10.39
N VAL A 777 17.02 -5.15 10.56
CA VAL A 777 16.61 -6.51 10.93
C VAL A 777 17.01 -7.53 9.88
N GLN A 778 16.93 -7.17 8.60
CA GLN A 778 17.37 -8.05 7.52
C GLN A 778 18.89 -8.30 7.57
N GLU A 779 19.70 -7.29 7.90
CA GLU A 779 21.15 -7.50 8.03
C GLU A 779 21.52 -8.38 9.22
N VAL A 780 20.82 -8.24 10.36
CA VAL A 780 20.97 -9.16 11.51
C VAL A 780 20.67 -10.60 11.08
N ALA A 781 19.60 -10.81 10.30
CA ALA A 781 19.24 -12.13 9.79
C ALA A 781 20.33 -12.70 8.85
N MET A 782 20.87 -11.90 7.95
CA MET A 782 21.94 -12.31 7.01
C MET A 782 23.24 -12.70 7.73
N ILE A 783 23.63 -11.95 8.76
CA ILE A 783 24.81 -12.25 9.58
C ILE A 783 24.63 -13.57 10.34
N HIS A 784 23.44 -13.79 10.93
CA HIS A 784 23.11 -15.04 11.61
C HIS A 784 23.05 -16.25 10.65
N GLU A 785 22.43 -16.10 9.48
CA GLU A 785 22.34 -17.17 8.46
C GLU A 785 23.73 -17.58 7.94
N THR A 786 24.64 -16.61 7.78
CA THR A 786 26.03 -16.88 7.39
C THR A 786 26.75 -17.68 8.47
N LYS A 787 26.61 -17.31 9.76
CA LYS A 787 27.14 -18.09 10.89
C LYS A 787 26.66 -19.54 10.85
N HIS A 788 25.35 -19.73 10.72
CA HIS A 788 24.74 -21.05 10.66
C HIS A 788 25.23 -21.88 9.47
N SER A 789 25.40 -21.25 8.30
CA SER A 789 25.97 -21.89 7.11
C SER A 789 27.43 -22.34 7.32
N MET A 790 28.23 -21.53 8.01
CA MET A 790 29.61 -21.87 8.38
C MET A 790 29.68 -23.05 9.36
N GLU A 791 28.73 -23.15 10.29
CA GLU A 791 28.64 -24.24 11.27
C GLU A 791 28.27 -25.57 10.58
N ILE A 792 27.30 -25.55 9.65
CA ILE A 792 26.80 -26.74 8.93
C ILE A 792 27.76 -27.24 7.84
N THR A 793 28.63 -26.38 7.30
CA THR A 793 29.54 -26.74 6.19
C THR A 793 30.33 -28.03 6.51
N PRO A 794 30.28 -29.10 5.70
CA PRO A 794 30.96 -30.36 6.00
C PRO A 794 32.47 -30.20 6.21
N ARG A 795 33.07 -30.97 7.13
CA ARG A 795 34.54 -31.01 7.35
C ARG A 795 35.25 -31.77 6.22
N THR A 796 35.29 -31.16 5.03
CA THR A 796 36.06 -31.63 3.87
C THR A 796 37.33 -30.79 3.71
N GLY A 797 38.29 -31.23 2.89
CA GLY A 797 39.51 -30.47 2.60
C GLY A 797 39.25 -29.06 2.01
N ASN A 798 38.06 -28.82 1.44
CA ASN A 798 37.66 -27.53 0.87
C ASN A 798 36.84 -26.65 1.84
N ARG A 799 36.64 -27.07 3.09
CA ARG A 799 35.80 -26.36 4.07
C ARG A 799 36.20 -24.89 4.21
N ASN A 800 37.49 -24.61 4.34
CA ASN A 800 37.99 -23.24 4.55
C ASN A 800 37.69 -22.33 3.35
N VAL A 801 37.79 -22.85 2.13
CA VAL A 801 37.48 -22.10 0.91
C VAL A 801 36.00 -21.76 0.84
N ILE A 802 35.13 -22.72 1.15
CA ILE A 802 33.67 -22.53 1.14
C ILE A 802 33.25 -21.52 2.22
N VAL A 803 33.79 -21.67 3.44
CA VAL A 803 33.53 -20.74 4.54
C VAL A 803 34.01 -19.33 4.21
N GLN A 804 35.19 -19.17 3.61
CA GLN A 804 35.66 -17.87 3.15
C GLN A 804 34.76 -17.28 2.06
N GLN A 805 34.23 -18.10 1.16
CA GLN A 805 33.30 -17.65 0.14
C GLN A 805 32.02 -17.11 0.75
N HIS A 806 31.45 -17.79 1.75
CA HIS A 806 30.28 -17.29 2.49
C HIS A 806 30.51 -15.91 3.13
N VAL A 807 31.68 -15.71 3.75
CA VAL A 807 32.04 -14.40 4.34
C VAL A 807 32.16 -13.32 3.25
N ARG A 808 32.84 -13.63 2.12
CA ARG A 808 32.98 -12.67 1.01
C ARG A 808 31.64 -12.29 0.40
N ASP A 809 30.74 -13.26 0.23
CA ASP A 809 29.41 -13.03 -0.32
C ASP A 809 28.55 -12.19 0.64
N LEU A 810 28.65 -12.44 1.95
CA LEU A 810 28.01 -11.61 2.97
C LEU A 810 28.52 -10.16 2.91
N THR A 811 29.84 -9.96 3.00
CA THR A 811 30.43 -8.60 2.97
C THR A 811 30.05 -7.86 1.69
N LYS A 812 30.14 -8.52 0.52
CA LYS A 812 29.74 -7.93 -0.76
C LYS A 812 28.26 -7.52 -0.77
N SER A 813 27.38 -8.35 -0.21
CA SER A 813 25.94 -8.05 -0.15
C SER A 813 25.65 -6.89 0.81
N LEU A 814 26.27 -6.87 1.99
CA LEU A 814 26.12 -5.79 2.96
C LEU A 814 26.68 -4.46 2.43
N ASP A 815 27.81 -4.47 1.74
CA ASP A 815 28.37 -3.27 1.10
C ASP A 815 27.48 -2.73 -0.01
N ALA A 816 26.96 -3.60 -0.87
CA ALA A 816 26.01 -3.19 -1.91
C ALA A 816 24.77 -2.52 -1.30
N ARG A 817 24.20 -3.10 -0.24
CA ARG A 817 23.06 -2.54 0.50
C ARG A 817 23.38 -1.18 1.11
N PHE A 818 24.54 -1.04 1.75
CA PHE A 818 25.00 0.21 2.37
C PHE A 818 25.15 1.36 1.37
N LEU A 819 25.57 1.07 0.14
CA LEU A 819 25.71 2.06 -0.93
C LEU A 819 24.36 2.51 -1.53
N CYS A 820 23.29 1.75 -1.29
CA CYS A 820 21.94 2.06 -1.76
C CYS A 820 21.13 2.89 -0.76
N THR A 821 21.61 3.11 0.46
CA THR A 821 20.88 3.91 1.46
C THR A 821 21.19 5.40 1.33
N SER A 822 20.36 6.23 1.95
CA SER A 822 20.62 7.67 2.07
C SER A 822 22.03 7.92 2.63
N PRO A 823 22.77 8.91 2.10
CA PRO A 823 24.11 9.24 2.57
C PRO A 823 24.13 9.96 3.93
N ALA A 824 22.95 10.29 4.49
CA ALA A 824 22.82 10.93 5.79
C ALA A 824 23.55 10.14 6.89
N PHE A 825 24.29 10.86 7.74
CA PHE A 825 25.10 10.25 8.80
C PHE A 825 24.27 9.37 9.73
N ARG A 826 23.11 9.87 10.19
CA ARG A 826 22.21 9.15 11.11
C ARG A 826 21.78 7.78 10.56
N VAL A 827 21.44 7.73 9.28
CA VAL A 827 21.00 6.50 8.60
C VAL A 827 22.15 5.49 8.54
N ARG A 828 23.32 5.93 8.07
CA ARG A 828 24.49 5.06 7.93
C ARG A 828 25.07 4.61 9.26
N GLU A 829 25.05 5.48 10.27
CA GLU A 829 25.54 5.14 11.60
C GLU A 829 24.63 4.12 12.30
N ALA A 830 23.30 4.23 12.14
CA ALA A 830 22.38 3.21 12.64
C ALA A 830 22.67 1.82 12.05
N ILE A 831 22.92 1.75 10.73
CA ILE A 831 23.30 0.51 10.03
C ILE A 831 24.62 -0.05 10.58
N LEU A 832 25.66 0.78 10.65
CA LEU A 832 26.98 0.35 11.12
C LEU A 832 26.94 -0.08 12.60
N SER A 833 26.15 0.60 13.43
CA SER A 833 25.98 0.25 14.85
C SER A 833 25.35 -1.13 15.04
N VAL A 834 24.28 -1.43 14.29
CA VAL A 834 23.64 -2.75 14.33
C VAL A 834 24.58 -3.83 13.78
N ARG A 835 25.33 -3.57 12.70
CA ARG A 835 26.33 -4.51 12.18
C ARG A 835 27.38 -4.87 13.22
N ARG A 836 27.95 -3.87 13.91
CA ARG A 836 28.94 -4.10 14.97
C ARG A 836 28.38 -4.95 16.10
N THR A 837 27.17 -4.62 16.56
CA THR A 837 26.49 -5.38 17.61
C THR A 837 26.22 -6.82 17.18
N ALA A 838 25.70 -7.02 15.96
CA ALA A 838 25.42 -8.35 15.42
C ALA A 838 26.69 -9.20 15.23
N TYR A 839 27.78 -8.62 14.71
CA TYR A 839 29.07 -9.31 14.61
C TYR A 839 29.64 -9.65 15.99
N GLY A 840 29.59 -8.71 16.94
CA GLY A 840 30.02 -8.94 18.32
C GLY A 840 29.23 -10.04 19.03
N LEU A 841 27.92 -10.14 18.77
CA LEU A 841 27.05 -11.19 19.30
C LEU A 841 27.31 -12.56 18.67
N VAL A 842 27.53 -12.59 17.36
CA VAL A 842 27.88 -13.82 16.64
C VAL A 842 29.24 -14.34 17.08
N ASN A 843 30.18 -13.43 17.35
CA ASN A 843 31.55 -13.65 17.82
C ASN A 843 32.27 -14.76 17.07
N THR A 844 32.40 -14.59 15.75
CA THR A 844 33.09 -15.54 14.88
C THR A 844 34.41 -14.92 14.43
N PRO A 845 35.58 -15.54 14.66
CA PRO A 845 36.89 -14.95 14.35
C PRO A 845 37.04 -14.40 12.93
N LEU A 846 36.44 -15.07 11.94
CA LEU A 846 36.47 -14.63 10.54
C LEU A 846 35.64 -13.37 10.24
N LEU A 847 34.65 -13.05 11.08
CA LEU A 847 33.76 -11.89 10.94
C LEU A 847 34.19 -10.71 11.84
N ASN A 848 34.92 -10.98 12.93
CA ASN A 848 35.39 -9.95 13.87
C ASN A 848 36.16 -8.78 13.21
N PRO A 849 37.01 -8.99 12.18
CA PRO A 849 37.66 -7.89 11.46
C PRO A 849 36.70 -6.86 10.85
N GLU A 850 35.46 -7.26 10.53
CA GLU A 850 34.44 -6.36 9.98
C GLU A 850 33.96 -5.32 11.00
N ILE A 851 34.11 -5.58 12.31
CA ILE A 851 33.79 -4.61 13.38
C ILE A 851 34.73 -3.40 13.27
N GLY A 852 36.03 -3.66 13.08
CA GLY A 852 37.04 -2.62 12.89
C GLY A 852 36.82 -1.81 11.61
N ASP A 853 36.51 -2.48 10.50
CA ASP A 853 36.18 -1.82 9.22
C ASP A 853 34.90 -0.97 9.33
N ALA A 854 33.88 -1.42 10.07
CA ALA A 854 32.67 -0.64 10.36
C ALA A 854 32.96 0.63 11.18
N TRP A 855 33.83 0.57 12.20
CA TRP A 855 34.25 1.76 12.95
C TRP A 855 35.05 2.76 12.10
N ILE A 856 35.90 2.27 11.19
CA ILE A 856 36.61 3.12 10.23
C ILE A 856 35.61 3.87 9.33
N LEU A 857 34.55 3.20 8.88
CA LEU A 857 33.49 3.82 8.09
C LEU A 857 32.72 4.87 8.89
N SER A 858 32.31 4.56 10.12
CA SER A 858 31.67 5.52 11.04
C SER A 858 32.52 6.78 11.22
N SER A 859 33.81 6.62 11.52
CA SER A 859 34.75 7.74 11.65
C SER A 859 34.84 8.57 10.36
N LYS A 860 34.94 7.91 9.20
CA LYS A 860 35.04 8.58 7.90
C LYS A 860 33.78 9.40 7.59
N ILE A 861 32.59 8.89 7.86
CA ILE A 861 31.31 9.55 7.56
C ILE A 861 31.08 10.68 8.55
N ALA A 862 31.27 10.44 9.86
CA ALA A 862 31.19 11.47 10.89
C ALA A 862 32.09 12.67 10.56
N ARG A 863 33.36 12.43 10.20
CA ARG A 863 34.31 13.48 9.82
C ARG A 863 33.87 14.25 8.57
N LYS A 864 33.29 13.57 7.57
CA LYS A 864 32.79 14.24 6.35
C LYS A 864 31.55 15.08 6.60
N SER A 865 30.75 14.71 7.59
CA SER A 865 29.54 15.43 7.99
C SER A 865 29.80 16.49 9.06
N GLY A 866 31.05 16.72 9.47
CA GLY A 866 31.41 17.72 10.48
C GLY A 866 31.25 17.29 11.94
N TYR A 867 30.86 16.03 12.21
CA TYR A 867 30.74 15.48 13.56
C TYR A 867 32.12 15.04 14.11
N GLU A 868 32.92 16.00 14.53
CA GLU A 868 34.32 15.79 14.96
C GLU A 868 34.45 14.81 16.14
N GLN A 869 33.61 14.95 17.16
CA GLN A 869 33.67 14.15 18.38
C GLN A 869 33.28 12.69 18.14
N THR A 870 32.20 12.47 17.40
CA THR A 870 31.78 11.13 16.99
C THR A 870 32.81 10.48 16.06
N ALA A 871 33.51 11.26 15.23
CA ALA A 871 34.62 10.77 14.43
C ALA A 871 35.83 10.38 15.29
N TYR A 872 36.14 11.16 16.33
CA TYR A 872 37.19 10.84 17.29
C TYR A 872 36.91 9.55 18.04
N SER A 873 35.72 9.42 18.64
CA SER A 873 35.33 8.22 19.39
C SER A 873 35.34 6.97 18.52
N ALA A 874 34.78 7.04 17.30
CA ALA A 874 34.82 5.93 16.35
C ALA A 874 36.25 5.54 15.93
N THR A 875 37.16 6.52 15.83
CA THR A 875 38.58 6.25 15.53
C THR A 875 39.28 5.54 16.69
N LEU A 876 38.97 5.91 17.92
CA LEU A 876 39.49 5.25 19.12
C LEU A 876 39.01 3.79 19.19
N GLN A 877 37.71 3.56 18.97
CA GLN A 877 37.13 2.21 18.91
C GLN A 877 37.74 1.37 17.78
N ALA A 878 38.02 1.97 16.62
CA ALA A 878 38.71 1.27 15.53
C ALA A 878 40.15 0.87 15.89
N LYS A 879 40.84 1.65 16.73
CA LYS A 879 42.20 1.31 17.21
C LYS A 879 42.15 0.16 18.21
N GLU A 880 41.19 0.18 19.12
CA GLU A 880 40.99 -0.90 20.10
C GLU A 880 40.63 -2.22 19.41
N ALA A 881 39.86 -2.17 18.31
CA ALA A 881 39.57 -3.32 17.46
C ALA A 881 40.73 -3.71 16.52
N GLU A 882 41.94 -3.16 16.69
CA GLU A 882 43.15 -3.41 15.89
C GLU A 882 42.94 -3.29 14.37
N ALA A 883 42.07 -2.36 13.93
CA ALA A 883 41.74 -2.24 12.52
C ALA A 883 42.92 -1.68 11.69
N PRO A 884 43.25 -2.28 10.53
CA PRO A 884 44.51 -2.04 9.79
C PRO A 884 44.72 -0.62 9.26
N PHE A 885 43.72 0.27 9.35
CA PHE A 885 43.81 1.66 8.88
C PHE A 885 43.20 2.69 9.84
N ALA A 886 42.98 2.33 11.11
CA ALA A 886 42.45 3.28 12.10
C ALA A 886 43.34 4.53 12.23
N PHE A 887 44.66 4.35 12.13
CA PHE A 887 45.64 5.45 12.17
C PHE A 887 45.46 6.48 11.04
N VAL A 888 45.01 6.06 9.85
CA VAL A 888 44.76 6.97 8.71
C VAL A 888 43.59 7.89 9.01
N GLN A 889 42.53 7.39 9.64
CA GLN A 889 41.41 8.23 10.03
C GLN A 889 41.80 9.20 11.15
N GLN A 890 42.61 8.75 12.10
CA GLN A 890 43.17 9.62 13.15
C GLN A 890 43.93 10.81 12.56
N ALA A 891 44.83 10.54 11.60
CA ALA A 891 45.60 11.60 10.95
C ALA A 891 44.70 12.56 10.14
N LYS A 892 43.68 12.03 9.44
CA LYS A 892 42.69 12.85 8.71
C LYS A 892 41.86 13.73 9.65
N LEU A 893 41.54 13.23 10.85
CA LEU A 893 40.83 13.99 11.87
C LEU A 893 41.71 15.10 12.46
N LEU A 894 42.96 14.79 12.82
CA LEU A 894 43.92 15.80 13.30
C LEU A 894 44.18 16.91 12.27
N ARG A 895 44.22 16.55 10.98
CA ARG A 895 44.30 17.52 9.89
C ARG A 895 43.05 18.40 9.81
N ALA A 896 41.85 17.83 9.97
CA ALA A 896 40.61 18.60 9.99
C ALA A 896 40.58 19.61 11.16
N HIS A 897 41.12 19.24 12.33
CA HIS A 897 41.26 20.15 13.47
C HIS A 897 42.41 21.18 13.34
N GLY A 898 43.06 21.28 12.18
CA GLY A 898 44.15 22.23 11.93
C GLY A 898 45.54 21.82 12.43
N SER A 899 45.68 20.66 13.09
CA SER A 899 46.96 20.16 13.62
C SER A 899 47.74 19.32 12.59
N VAL A 900 48.14 19.97 11.49
CA VAL A 900 48.76 19.28 10.33
C VAL A 900 50.08 18.60 10.68
N PHE A 901 50.95 19.25 11.45
CA PHE A 901 52.25 18.69 11.83
C PHE A 901 52.10 17.40 12.65
N LYS A 902 51.22 17.42 13.66
CA LYS A 902 50.92 16.23 14.49
C LYS A 902 50.35 15.09 13.65
N ALA A 903 49.47 15.38 12.69
CA ALA A 903 48.95 14.38 11.77
C ALA A 903 50.04 13.71 10.92
N LEU A 904 51.02 14.48 10.44
CA LEU A 904 52.14 13.96 9.66
C LEU A 904 53.08 13.11 10.52
N THR A 905 53.44 13.59 11.71
CA THR A 905 54.29 12.83 12.65
C THR A 905 53.64 11.52 13.06
N ASP A 906 52.33 11.51 13.36
CA ASP A 906 51.59 10.29 13.70
C ASP A 906 51.57 9.28 12.53
N LEU A 907 51.45 9.75 11.28
CA LEU A 907 51.55 8.90 10.10
C LEU A 907 52.96 8.34 9.91
N GLU A 908 54.00 9.17 10.06
CA GLU A 908 55.39 8.73 9.93
C GLU A 908 55.75 7.70 11.00
N ASN A 909 55.34 7.93 12.25
CA ASN A 909 55.59 7.02 13.36
C ASN A 909 54.93 5.66 13.18
N THR A 910 53.74 5.61 12.56
CA THR A 910 52.99 4.37 12.33
C THR A 910 53.42 3.65 11.05
N LEU A 911 53.79 4.37 9.99
CA LEU A 911 54.24 3.79 8.73
C LEU A 911 55.70 3.31 8.77
N SER A 912 56.59 4.00 9.50
CA SER A 912 58.02 3.64 9.54
C SER A 912 58.29 2.20 10.00
N PRO A 913 57.62 1.66 11.03
CA PRO A 913 57.76 0.26 11.43
C PRO A 913 57.21 -0.72 10.38
N LEU A 914 56.05 -0.39 9.78
CA LEU A 914 55.39 -1.24 8.78
C LEU A 914 56.23 -1.37 7.50
N LEU A 915 56.83 -0.26 7.05
CA LEU A 915 57.75 -0.23 5.92
C LEU A 915 59.01 -1.07 6.19
N LYS A 916 59.57 -0.98 7.40
CA LYS A 916 60.71 -1.80 7.83
C LYS A 916 60.37 -3.29 7.85
N SER A 917 59.18 -3.68 8.33
CA SER A 917 58.73 -5.08 8.31
C SER A 917 58.47 -5.62 6.91
N ALA A 918 58.00 -4.79 5.97
CA ALA A 918 57.77 -5.18 4.58
C ALA A 918 59.08 -5.34 3.78
N SER A 919 60.16 -4.65 4.21
CA SER A 919 61.49 -4.69 3.58
C SER A 919 62.43 -5.79 4.10
N ALA A 920 62.02 -6.58 5.10
CA ALA A 920 62.84 -7.65 5.65
C ALA A 920 62.78 -8.90 4.74
N PRO A 921 63.92 -9.47 4.29
CA PRO A 921 63.91 -10.72 3.53
C PRO A 921 63.44 -11.86 4.43
N SER A 922 62.43 -12.60 3.97
CA SER A 922 61.97 -13.83 4.63
C SER A 922 63.10 -14.86 4.66
N VAL A 923 63.80 -14.98 5.78
CA VAL A 923 64.75 -16.07 6.01
C VAL A 923 63.94 -17.37 6.18
N PRO A 924 64.13 -18.39 5.33
CA PRO A 924 63.47 -19.67 5.53
C PRO A 924 64.06 -20.34 6.77
N LYS A 925 63.31 -20.40 7.87
CA LYS A 925 63.64 -21.31 8.97
C LYS A 925 63.40 -22.75 8.49
N HIS A 926 64.46 -23.41 8.03
CA HIS A 926 64.47 -24.86 7.93
C HIS A 926 64.22 -25.47 9.32
N GLY A 927 63.17 -26.28 9.45
CA GLY A 927 63.10 -27.31 10.50
C GLY A 927 61.91 -27.33 11.45
N SER A 928 60.89 -26.48 11.35
CA SER A 928 59.66 -26.69 12.13
C SER A 928 58.63 -27.43 11.28
N VAL A 929 58.27 -28.64 11.73
CA VAL A 929 57.08 -29.37 11.31
C VAL A 929 55.90 -28.38 11.26
N ILE A 930 55.22 -28.29 10.12
CA ILE A 930 53.98 -27.54 9.99
C ILE A 930 52.95 -28.27 10.84
N ASP A 931 52.70 -27.76 12.03
CA ASP A 931 51.57 -28.18 12.85
C ASP A 931 50.29 -27.62 12.21
N LEU A 932 49.60 -28.45 11.43
CA LEU A 932 48.32 -28.14 10.78
C LEU A 932 47.15 -28.02 11.77
N THR A 933 47.40 -27.99 13.08
CA THR A 933 46.39 -27.81 14.12
C THR A 933 46.38 -26.43 14.77
N ALA A 934 47.32 -25.54 14.41
CA ALA A 934 47.33 -24.18 14.91
C ALA A 934 46.37 -23.28 14.10
N ASP A 935 45.39 -22.70 14.80
CA ASP A 935 44.58 -21.56 14.36
C ASP A 935 45.48 -20.31 14.15
N ASP A 936 46.38 -20.35 13.17
CA ASP A 936 47.27 -19.23 12.85
C ASP A 936 46.46 -18.08 12.20
N ASP A 937 45.98 -17.19 13.07
CA ASP A 937 45.84 -15.73 12.98
C ASP A 937 45.61 -15.09 11.59
N PHE A 938 44.67 -15.63 10.81
CA PHE A 938 44.28 -15.13 9.47
C PHE A 938 43.89 -13.64 9.42
N GLY A 939 43.46 -13.05 10.53
CA GLY A 939 43.19 -11.60 10.64
C GLY A 939 44.47 -10.79 10.41
N ARG A 940 45.59 -11.29 10.92
CA ARG A 940 46.92 -10.70 10.75
C ARG A 940 47.38 -10.74 9.29
N ASP A 941 47.14 -11.84 8.57
CA ASP A 941 47.47 -11.98 7.15
C ASP A 941 46.64 -11.05 6.25
N ARG A 942 45.34 -10.89 6.54
CA ARG A 942 44.47 -9.93 5.84
C ARG A 942 44.91 -8.49 6.06
N ASN A 943 45.29 -8.15 7.30
CA ASN A 943 45.78 -6.83 7.67
C ASN A 943 47.13 -6.53 7.01
N LEU A 944 48.06 -7.51 6.99
CA LEU A 944 49.34 -7.44 6.27
C LEU A 944 49.16 -7.32 4.75
N ALA A 945 48.19 -8.02 4.16
CA ALA A 945 47.86 -7.92 2.74
C ALA A 945 47.34 -6.52 2.37
N LYS A 946 46.36 -5.99 3.12
CA LYS A 946 45.82 -4.64 2.89
C LYS A 946 46.91 -3.55 3.06
N VAL A 947 47.77 -3.70 4.07
CA VAL A 947 48.88 -2.75 4.33
C VAL A 947 49.95 -2.85 3.24
N SER A 948 50.32 -4.05 2.78
CA SER A 948 51.30 -4.24 1.70
C SER A 948 50.82 -3.72 0.34
N GLU A 949 49.51 -3.82 0.05
CA GLU A 949 48.89 -3.23 -1.15
C GLU A 949 48.93 -1.70 -1.12
N PHE A 950 48.61 -1.08 0.04
CA PHE A 950 48.74 0.37 0.24
C PHE A 950 50.19 0.86 0.09
N VAL A 951 51.16 0.09 0.58
CA VAL A 951 52.60 0.40 0.44
C VAL A 951 53.07 0.26 -1.01
N ARG A 952 52.53 -0.68 -1.80
CA ARG A 952 52.87 -0.84 -3.23
C ARG A 952 52.28 0.24 -4.15
N LEU A 953 51.17 0.86 -3.76
CA LEU A 953 50.50 1.92 -4.52
C LEU A 953 51.14 3.31 -4.32
N ARG A 954 52.11 3.43 -3.42
CA ARG A 954 52.87 4.63 -3.11
C ARG A 954 54.29 4.50 -3.66
#